data_AF-A0A7Y5SPR8-F1
#
_entry.id   AF-A0A7Y5SPR8-F1
#
_cell.length_a   1.000
_cell.length_b   1.000
_cell.length_c   1.000
_cell.angle_alpha   90.00
_cell.angle_beta   90.00
_cell.angle_gamma   90.00
#
_symmetry.space_group_name_H-M   'P 1'
#
loop_
_entity.id
_entity.type
_entity.pdbx_description
1 polymer ?
#
loop_
_entity_poly.entity_id
_entity_poly.type
_entity_poly.pdbx_seq_one_letter_code
_entity_poly.pdbx_strand_id
1 'polypeptide(L)'
;MAETLFSMTCTTCEARLSVRSEAAIGNIVNCPKCGSMVQVVPPPGWEKPKAGPAACAAVAASAAAVVPPILPPNPTQTTPPPEPASLGAEIQPSAAPSAPIGEAPLPHAVALRSSSEPPPLPAPDAAPTPDWASPTEMLWRKWLVWAAGPAAVAVILVGGWAMLPSRPVPEPSRPMAAIPASPTAAAEPQPEVKPAEPVRSDRRWLPDQTRMLLRLRLSRLQNQEGFSRAVDFAETAWQASVERVLRAFGLKFHAVARMTWAATDLRQWADESVVVFELDETQDAGAFRTVGRPAGLKLEGIECRRLSGEIWPHPFVVLDERTIVSGPEPLLRALASRAEIKLTSAAIAKLLESPGSDADAALLVDLAAAREAGWRLPESAMDVWPAGRVAWHLVWEMPQAVGLTCEAIDRSMVEVGLVCDGETAAQRVHAAVNELIPAARSGLDAQVQSVGQQVRDGRIPADAGAVYERLLKHSRTDLDTARWEITGDTIWLRINSVSGISDLVSTAWESRKAIQGGWLNAAREADEANHRRLLEGLEGYRQSEGSFPAGIGGGTLLAPDTRLSWIASMLPYFGHRDWHQELEFGYNWNGTQNKAVAGRSLDEVVNPALGPSTEKGFPVTHYVGLAGIGPDAAELGPGDRRAGVFGYGRKTRLQDIPDGASNTIATVGVSAKLGPWASGGNATVRAFTEQPYINGPDGFGSGQPNGMLVGMADGSVRFLSQGVDPGILEHLATVGGGEKVSLASLDPAPSPPLLPSPQAPPAAANTEKPKAEPAPAPREIPAAQPPADQPKMAMVDVEARLADPVSKIEFPGTPLVTAVDLLSEMSTIPVTYDLDALEMLGIGIFDPVRARLIDAKLADVFAAMLSSKGLAYAVENGQLLVTCPPKMRTDLNPVRYTVFDLLGPGETPAPLADLIRQIVSPESWQAAGGQATIETAGDALAVVQTGMGHFAVLRFCERLRLARGLPLRSRLDSKRFLLTTPSAKAQGRLAREVSVNFHEPTPLPQILTDLEQLTGTTILVNWAALAEEGLSPQVKGTVKVERQPLGEALAQLLQPLGLVWRAVDADIFEVTSRKAADSHLELEFYPVQELGRDKDTAENLIEKLKDEVGGGTWNDAGGAGVVRFDGPSRCLLVLQSQPVQREVERFLARQRAQSAGRQ
;
A
#
# COMPACT_ATOMS: atom_id res chain seq x y z
N MET A 1 9.73 -62.35 -36.25
CA MET A 1 10.80 -61.62 -35.53
C MET A 1 10.36 -60.17 -35.44
N ALA A 2 10.36 -59.55 -34.26
CA ALA A 2 9.85 -58.19 -34.10
C ALA A 2 10.87 -57.17 -34.61
N GLU A 3 10.47 -56.34 -35.59
CA GLU A 3 11.30 -55.24 -36.10
C GLU A 3 11.59 -54.22 -35.00
N THR A 4 12.73 -53.55 -35.12
CA THR A 4 13.16 -52.50 -34.20
C THR A 4 12.88 -51.16 -34.86
N LEU A 5 12.01 -50.35 -34.25
CA LEU A 5 11.52 -49.07 -34.79
C LEU A 5 12.64 -48.02 -34.83
N PHE A 6 13.44 -47.96 -33.77
CA PHE A 6 14.68 -47.19 -33.68
C PHE A 6 15.51 -47.66 -32.47
N SER A 7 16.74 -47.15 -32.34
CA SER A 7 17.55 -47.30 -31.12
C SER A 7 17.77 -45.94 -30.46
N MET A 8 17.90 -45.95 -29.14
CA MET A 8 18.26 -44.81 -28.31
C MET A 8 19.30 -45.23 -27.26
N THR A 9 19.90 -44.28 -26.55
CA THR A 9 20.92 -44.56 -25.54
C THR A 9 20.41 -44.18 -24.16
N CYS A 10 20.58 -45.03 -23.16
CA CYS A 10 20.32 -44.69 -21.77
C CYS A 10 21.33 -43.63 -21.30
N THR A 11 20.86 -42.43 -20.93
CA THR A 11 21.72 -41.32 -20.49
C THR A 11 22.47 -41.63 -19.18
N THR A 12 21.96 -42.53 -18.34
CA THR A 12 22.60 -42.91 -17.05
C THR A 12 23.75 -43.91 -17.19
N CYS A 13 23.73 -44.81 -18.18
CA CYS A 13 24.68 -45.93 -18.25
C CYS A 13 25.19 -46.24 -19.67
N GLU A 14 24.90 -45.35 -20.62
CA GLU A 14 25.31 -45.40 -22.03
C GLU A 14 24.92 -46.67 -22.81
N ALA A 15 24.05 -47.51 -22.23
CA ALA A 15 23.57 -48.72 -22.89
C ALA A 15 22.62 -48.38 -24.04
N ARG A 16 22.88 -48.92 -25.23
CA ARG A 16 22.02 -48.79 -26.40
C ARG A 16 20.78 -49.67 -26.26
N LEU A 17 19.61 -49.03 -26.20
CA LEU A 17 18.29 -49.64 -26.07
C LEU A 17 17.61 -49.70 -27.45
N SER A 18 16.90 -50.79 -27.73
CA SER A 18 16.19 -51.03 -28.99
C SER A 18 14.69 -50.96 -28.77
N VAL A 19 14.03 -49.97 -29.36
CA VAL A 19 12.59 -49.74 -29.24
C VAL A 19 11.87 -50.60 -30.27
N ARG A 20 11.02 -51.52 -29.82
CA ARG A 20 10.30 -52.50 -30.67
C ARG A 20 8.78 -52.40 -30.60
N SER A 21 8.25 -51.50 -29.78
CA SER A 21 6.82 -51.29 -29.59
C SER A 21 6.52 -49.81 -29.73
N GLU A 22 5.53 -49.46 -30.54
CA GLU A 22 5.10 -48.07 -30.72
C GLU A 22 4.47 -47.51 -29.44
N ALA A 23 3.77 -48.35 -28.66
CA ALA A 23 3.16 -47.97 -27.39
C ALA A 23 4.20 -47.63 -26.29
N ALA A 24 5.48 -47.88 -26.51
CA ALA A 24 6.53 -47.41 -25.62
C ALA A 24 6.92 -45.94 -25.90
N ILE A 25 6.68 -45.42 -27.10
CA ILE A 25 7.11 -44.08 -27.52
C ILE A 25 6.35 -43.01 -26.72
N GLY A 26 7.08 -42.03 -26.18
CA GLY A 26 6.57 -40.99 -25.27
C GLY A 26 6.52 -41.41 -23.80
N ASN A 27 6.45 -42.71 -23.50
CA ASN A 27 6.40 -43.24 -22.14
C ASN A 27 7.79 -43.31 -21.48
N ILE A 28 7.81 -43.21 -20.16
CA ILE A 28 8.98 -43.45 -19.32
C ILE A 28 9.04 -44.93 -18.98
N VAL A 29 10.16 -45.59 -19.26
CA VAL A 29 10.38 -47.01 -18.97
C VAL A 29 11.71 -47.21 -18.26
N ASN A 30 11.79 -48.22 -17.40
CA ASN A 30 13.03 -48.55 -16.71
C ASN A 30 14.02 -49.18 -17.69
N CYS A 31 15.24 -48.65 -17.74
CA CYS A 31 16.34 -49.22 -18.51
C CYS A 31 16.63 -50.64 -18.02
N PRO A 32 16.51 -51.69 -18.86
CA PRO A 32 16.71 -53.08 -18.43
C PRO A 32 18.16 -53.40 -18.04
N LYS A 33 19.09 -52.46 -18.22
CA LYS A 33 20.52 -52.59 -17.93
C LYS A 33 20.94 -52.03 -16.57
N CYS A 34 20.23 -51.03 -16.03
CA CYS A 34 20.59 -50.34 -14.78
C CYS A 34 19.39 -49.86 -13.94
N GLY A 35 18.16 -50.06 -14.40
CA GLY A 35 16.94 -49.69 -13.68
C GLY A 35 16.53 -48.21 -13.75
N SER A 36 17.36 -47.31 -14.31
CA SER A 36 17.00 -45.89 -14.39
C SER A 36 15.78 -45.65 -15.27
N MET A 37 14.96 -44.67 -14.89
CA MET A 37 13.82 -44.22 -15.68
C MET A 37 14.30 -43.45 -16.91
N VAL A 38 13.93 -43.90 -18.12
CA VAL A 38 14.30 -43.26 -19.38
C VAL A 38 13.06 -43.06 -20.24
N GLN A 39 12.83 -41.85 -20.74
CA GLN A 39 11.74 -41.55 -21.66
C GLN A 39 12.09 -42.00 -23.09
N VAL A 40 11.20 -42.75 -23.72
CA VAL A 40 11.41 -43.27 -25.08
C VAL A 40 11.04 -42.20 -26.12
N VAL A 41 12.03 -41.41 -26.52
CA VAL A 41 11.87 -40.33 -27.51
C VAL A 41 12.41 -40.80 -28.88
N PRO A 42 11.66 -40.62 -30.00
CA PRO A 42 12.15 -40.97 -31.32
C PRO A 42 13.23 -39.98 -31.80
N PRO A 43 14.22 -40.44 -32.58
CA PRO A 43 15.26 -39.55 -33.11
C PRO A 43 14.68 -38.54 -34.11
N PRO A 44 15.29 -37.34 -34.27
CA PRO A 44 14.84 -36.33 -35.22
C PRO A 44 14.71 -36.90 -36.64
N GLY A 45 13.54 -36.70 -37.27
CA GLY A 45 13.25 -37.21 -38.61
C GLY A 45 12.65 -38.63 -38.69
N TRP A 46 12.32 -39.26 -37.56
CA TRP A 46 11.59 -40.54 -37.55
C TRP A 46 10.08 -40.33 -37.84
N GLU A 47 9.57 -40.98 -38.89
CA GLU A 47 8.14 -40.95 -39.25
C GLU A 47 7.45 -42.30 -38.96
N LYS A 48 6.19 -42.22 -38.50
CA LYS A 48 5.37 -43.39 -38.16
C LYS A 48 4.94 -44.17 -39.44
N PRO A 49 5.15 -45.50 -39.50
CA PRO A 49 4.61 -46.33 -40.59
C PRO A 49 3.07 -46.31 -40.64
N LYS A 50 2.49 -46.09 -41.83
CA LYS A 50 1.03 -46.03 -42.02
C LYS A 50 0.39 -47.43 -42.00
N ALA A 51 -0.55 -47.66 -41.08
CA ALA A 51 -1.33 -48.90 -40.99
C ALA A 51 -2.58 -48.87 -41.89
N GLY A 52 -2.95 -50.03 -42.45
CA GLY A 52 -4.14 -50.23 -43.31
C GLY A 52 -5.46 -50.39 -42.54
N PRO A 53 -6.62 -50.42 -43.24
CA PRO A 53 -7.92 -50.12 -42.64
C PRO A 53 -8.69 -51.30 -42.01
N ALA A 54 -9.18 -51.03 -40.80
CA ALA A 54 -10.46 -51.43 -40.16
C ALA A 54 -11.16 -52.78 -40.43
N ALA A 55 -11.59 -53.43 -39.34
CA ALA A 55 -12.78 -54.28 -39.29
C ALA A 55 -13.51 -54.14 -37.93
N CYS A 56 -14.84 -54.10 -37.94
CA CYS A 56 -15.71 -53.99 -36.75
C CYS A 56 -15.99 -55.36 -36.10
N ALA A 57 -16.42 -55.38 -34.82
CA ALA A 57 -17.75 -55.89 -34.41
C ALA A 57 -17.94 -55.92 -32.86
N ALA A 58 -19.21 -56.06 -32.44
CA ALA A 58 -19.68 -56.19 -31.05
C ALA A 58 -19.22 -57.52 -30.38
N VAL A 59 -19.47 -57.80 -29.09
CA VAL A 59 -20.78 -58.18 -28.49
C VAL A 59 -20.76 -58.00 -26.96
N ALA A 60 -21.94 -57.92 -26.35
CA ALA A 60 -22.16 -57.64 -24.92
C ALA A 60 -22.20 -58.88 -23.99
N ALA A 61 -22.19 -58.55 -22.68
CA ALA A 61 -22.95 -59.19 -21.60
C ALA A 61 -22.43 -60.43 -20.83
N SER A 62 -22.58 -60.28 -19.51
CA SER A 62 -23.04 -61.29 -18.52
C SER A 62 -22.03 -61.92 -17.57
N ALA A 63 -22.53 -62.20 -16.37
CA ALA A 63 -21.81 -62.67 -15.18
C ALA A 63 -21.97 -64.18 -14.94
N ALA A 64 -21.05 -64.79 -14.19
CA ALA A 64 -21.32 -65.71 -13.07
C ALA A 64 -20.02 -66.35 -12.54
N ALA A 65 -20.02 -66.75 -11.27
CA ALA A 65 -18.89 -67.39 -10.60
C ALA A 65 -18.92 -68.94 -10.71
N VAL A 66 -17.75 -69.59 -10.74
CA VAL A 66 -17.55 -71.03 -10.46
C VAL A 66 -16.20 -71.26 -9.74
N VAL A 67 -16.10 -72.36 -8.99
CA VAL A 67 -15.09 -72.76 -7.98
C VAL A 67 -14.51 -74.16 -8.38
N PRO A 68 -13.61 -74.85 -7.64
CA PRO A 68 -12.16 -74.68 -7.34
C PRO A 68 -11.27 -75.60 -8.23
N PRO A 69 -10.00 -75.99 -7.85
CA PRO A 69 -9.81 -77.19 -7.01
C PRO A 69 -8.57 -77.27 -6.05
N ILE A 70 -8.81 -77.85 -4.87
CA ILE A 70 -8.09 -78.95 -4.14
C ILE A 70 -6.57 -78.86 -3.75
N LEU A 71 -6.37 -79.15 -2.44
CA LEU A 71 -5.20 -79.42 -1.55
C LEU A 71 -4.25 -80.61 -1.94
N PRO A 72 -3.21 -80.99 -1.14
CA PRO A 72 -2.15 -80.26 -0.41
C PRO A 72 -0.73 -80.91 -0.71
N PRO A 73 0.33 -81.08 0.17
CA PRO A 73 0.40 -81.36 1.62
C PRO A 73 1.35 -80.48 2.48
N ASN A 74 1.21 -80.61 3.80
CA ASN A 74 2.20 -80.25 4.85
C ASN A 74 2.84 -81.56 5.38
N PRO A 75 4.01 -81.60 6.06
CA PRO A 75 3.96 -81.73 7.54
C PRO A 75 5.23 -81.35 8.39
N THR A 76 5.02 -80.84 9.62
CA THR A 76 5.71 -81.23 10.92
C THR A 76 7.25 -81.03 11.12
N GLN A 77 7.86 -80.86 12.32
CA GLN A 77 7.41 -80.80 13.74
C GLN A 77 8.50 -80.32 14.76
N THR A 78 8.05 -80.11 16.03
CA THR A 78 8.77 -80.16 17.36
C THR A 78 9.75 -79.02 17.74
N THR A 79 10.10 -78.72 19.02
CA THR A 79 9.94 -79.39 20.36
C THR A 79 9.85 -78.31 21.52
N PRO A 80 9.54 -78.64 22.81
CA PRO A 80 8.92 -77.69 23.80
C PRO A 80 9.62 -77.61 25.20
N PRO A 81 8.95 -77.77 26.38
CA PRO A 81 8.10 -76.89 27.27
C PRO A 81 8.84 -76.54 28.63
N PRO A 82 8.24 -76.20 29.84
CA PRO A 82 6.83 -76.06 30.30
C PRO A 82 6.44 -74.88 31.26
N GLU A 83 5.17 -74.93 31.73
CA GLU A 83 4.32 -74.10 32.63
C GLU A 83 4.61 -74.22 34.17
N PRO A 84 3.87 -73.61 35.18
CA PRO A 84 2.42 -73.25 35.23
C PRO A 84 1.90 -72.03 36.10
N ALA A 85 0.56 -71.78 36.03
CA ALA A 85 -0.42 -71.40 37.11
C ALA A 85 -0.70 -69.95 37.65
N SER A 86 -1.76 -69.30 37.12
CA SER A 86 -3.04 -68.79 37.76
C SER A 86 -3.19 -67.86 39.01
N LEU A 87 -4.21 -66.96 38.95
CA LEU A 87 -4.98 -66.20 40.01
C LEU A 87 -4.28 -64.97 40.68
N GLY A 88 -4.94 -63.87 41.17
CA GLY A 88 -6.34 -63.37 41.09
C GLY A 88 -6.66 -62.19 42.08
N ALA A 89 -7.65 -61.33 41.74
CA ALA A 89 -8.50 -60.42 42.57
C ALA A 89 -7.98 -59.16 43.35
N GLU A 90 -8.63 -58.01 43.05
CA GLU A 90 -9.22 -56.89 43.86
C GLU A 90 -8.62 -56.35 45.20
N ILE A 91 -8.68 -55.01 45.39
CA ILE A 91 -9.53 -54.28 46.38
C ILE A 91 -9.18 -52.75 46.47
N GLN A 92 -10.20 -51.90 46.66
CA GLN A 92 -10.21 -50.42 46.85
C GLN A 92 -10.36 -50.07 48.37
N PRO A 93 -10.62 -48.83 48.91
CA PRO A 93 -10.61 -47.45 48.38
C PRO A 93 -10.04 -46.35 49.36
N SER A 94 -10.19 -45.07 48.99
CA SER A 94 -10.57 -43.90 49.83
C SER A 94 -9.67 -43.39 50.99
N ALA A 95 -9.23 -42.11 50.90
CA ALA A 95 -9.85 -40.99 51.65
C ALA A 95 -9.14 -39.63 51.44
N ALA A 96 -9.93 -38.55 51.34
CA ALA A 96 -9.54 -37.14 51.53
C ALA A 96 -9.83 -36.73 53.02
N PRO A 97 -9.89 -35.46 53.50
CA PRO A 97 -9.80 -34.15 52.81
C PRO A 97 -9.12 -32.97 53.60
N SER A 98 -9.28 -31.75 53.05
CA SER A 98 -9.43 -30.45 53.76
C SER A 98 -8.22 -29.53 54.06
N ALA A 99 -8.44 -28.25 53.72
CA ALA A 99 -7.70 -27.02 54.10
C ALA A 99 -8.21 -26.49 55.49
N PRO A 100 -8.09 -25.20 55.98
CA PRO A 100 -7.67 -23.93 55.33
C PRO A 100 -6.89 -22.89 56.23
N ILE A 101 -6.77 -21.61 55.77
CA ILE A 101 -6.49 -20.33 56.51
C ILE A 101 -5.04 -20.16 57.08
N GLY A 102 -4.36 -18.99 57.15
CA GLY A 102 -4.56 -17.62 56.63
C GLY A 102 -3.59 -16.57 57.27
N GLU A 103 -3.11 -15.63 56.46
CA GLU A 103 -2.47 -14.29 56.69
C GLU A 103 -1.57 -13.88 57.91
N ALA A 104 -0.31 -13.48 57.58
CA ALA A 104 0.45 -12.26 58.00
C ALA A 104 0.86 -12.03 59.49
N PRO A 105 1.73 -11.02 59.84
CA PRO A 105 2.73 -10.21 59.09
C PRO A 105 4.16 -10.23 59.70
N LEU A 106 5.14 -9.48 59.14
CA LEU A 106 6.47 -9.21 59.75
C LEU A 106 6.98 -7.76 59.52
N PRO A 107 7.70 -7.13 60.49
CA PRO A 107 8.27 -5.79 60.36
C PRO A 107 9.81 -5.72 60.15
N HIS A 108 10.26 -4.53 59.78
CA HIS A 108 11.61 -3.89 59.85
C HIS A 108 12.66 -4.47 60.85
N ALA A 109 13.98 -4.33 60.68
CA ALA A 109 14.86 -3.84 59.59
C ALA A 109 16.37 -4.02 59.99
N VAL A 110 17.27 -3.39 59.22
CA VAL A 110 18.69 -3.03 59.49
C VAL A 110 19.76 -3.98 58.93
N ALA A 111 20.77 -3.36 58.29
CA ALA A 111 21.78 -3.98 57.44
C ALA A 111 23.20 -3.88 58.03
N LEU A 112 24.10 -4.73 57.53
CA LEU A 112 25.56 -4.53 57.62
C LEU A 112 26.22 -4.75 56.24
N ARG A 113 27.20 -3.91 55.93
CA ARG A 113 28.04 -3.90 54.70
C ARG A 113 29.27 -4.83 54.95
N SER A 114 30.15 -5.25 54.04
CA SER A 114 30.45 -5.02 52.60
C SER A 114 31.41 -6.18 52.15
N SER A 115 32.00 -6.34 50.95
CA SER A 115 31.89 -5.76 49.59
C SER A 115 32.80 -6.55 48.61
N SER A 116 32.25 -7.25 47.62
CA SER A 116 32.99 -7.67 46.41
C SER A 116 32.03 -8.26 45.36
N GLU A 117 31.54 -7.42 44.45
CA GLU A 117 30.70 -7.85 43.33
C GLU A 117 31.52 -7.79 42.03
N PRO A 118 31.64 -8.87 41.25
CA PRO A 118 32.16 -8.80 39.88
C PRO A 118 31.18 -8.01 39.00
N PRO A 119 31.62 -7.38 37.91
CA PRO A 119 30.74 -6.55 37.09
C PRO A 119 29.54 -7.37 36.58
N PRO A 120 28.30 -6.85 36.67
CA PRO A 120 27.16 -7.52 36.11
C PRO A 120 27.35 -7.69 34.60
N LEU A 121 27.04 -8.89 34.10
CA LEU A 121 26.82 -9.10 32.68
C LEU A 121 25.79 -8.07 32.19
N PRO A 122 25.94 -7.49 30.99
CA PRO A 122 24.87 -6.68 30.42
C PRO A 122 23.59 -7.52 30.40
N ALA A 123 22.49 -6.93 30.85
CA ALA A 123 21.20 -7.57 30.71
C ALA A 123 20.99 -7.95 29.24
N PRO A 124 20.41 -9.13 28.93
CA PRO A 124 19.92 -9.35 27.57
C PRO A 124 18.91 -8.25 27.28
N ASP A 125 19.19 -7.43 26.27
CA ASP A 125 18.31 -6.33 25.88
C ASP A 125 16.89 -6.86 25.75
N ALA A 126 15.95 -6.20 26.44
CA ALA A 126 14.57 -6.62 26.45
C ALA A 126 14.06 -6.65 25.00
N ALA A 127 13.69 -7.85 24.53
CA ALA A 127 13.21 -8.02 23.18
C ALA A 127 11.98 -7.12 22.97
N PRO A 128 11.93 -6.29 21.91
CA PRO A 128 10.77 -5.48 21.62
C PRO A 128 9.57 -6.40 21.40
N THR A 129 8.50 -6.16 22.15
CA THR A 129 7.20 -6.81 21.96
C THR A 129 6.66 -6.48 20.55
N PRO A 130 6.03 -7.43 19.83
CA PRO A 130 5.61 -7.17 18.46
C PRO A 130 4.39 -6.24 18.40
N ASP A 131 4.56 -5.07 17.77
CA ASP A 131 3.43 -4.23 17.35
C ASP A 131 2.62 -4.95 16.25
N TRP A 132 1.30 -4.94 16.41
CA TRP A 132 0.32 -5.56 15.51
C TRP A 132 0.02 -4.66 14.30
N ALA A 133 1.06 -4.29 13.54
CA ALA A 133 0.88 -3.62 12.25
C ALA A 133 0.45 -4.62 11.15
N SER A 134 -0.54 -4.25 10.34
CA SER A 134 -0.99 -5.11 9.23
C SER A 134 0.09 -5.22 8.13
N PRO A 135 0.32 -6.40 7.51
CA PRO A 135 1.36 -6.59 6.48
C PRO A 135 1.21 -5.80 5.17
N THR A 136 0.23 -4.89 5.06
CA THR A 136 -0.08 -4.12 3.85
C THR A 136 1.08 -3.22 3.39
N GLU A 137 1.83 -2.60 4.31
CA GLU A 137 3.07 -1.87 3.97
C GLU A 137 4.25 -2.79 3.64
N MET A 138 4.32 -4.00 4.19
CA MET A 138 5.41 -4.94 3.89
C MET A 138 5.31 -5.53 2.46
N LEU A 139 4.15 -5.44 1.80
CA LEU A 139 3.96 -5.85 0.41
C LEU A 139 4.32 -4.78 -0.62
N TRP A 140 4.42 -3.49 -0.25
CA TRP A 140 5.08 -2.47 -1.07
C TRP A 140 6.54 -2.88 -1.38
N ARG A 141 7.20 -3.57 -0.43
CA ARG A 141 8.63 -3.97 -0.48
C ARG A 141 8.97 -5.13 -1.44
N LYS A 142 8.03 -5.56 -2.30
CA LYS A 142 8.25 -6.57 -3.36
C LYS A 142 7.82 -6.09 -4.75
N TRP A 143 7.29 -4.86 -4.83
CA TRP A 143 6.39 -4.50 -5.93
C TRP A 143 7.07 -3.86 -7.16
N LEU A 144 8.32 -3.46 -7.02
CA LEU A 144 9.13 -2.84 -8.09
C LEU A 144 9.77 -3.85 -9.07
N VAL A 145 9.66 -5.14 -8.78
CA VAL A 145 10.80 -6.02 -9.06
C VAL A 145 10.79 -6.57 -10.49
N TRP A 146 9.66 -7.05 -11.04
CA TRP A 146 9.63 -7.52 -12.45
C TRP A 146 8.32 -7.32 -13.24
N ALA A 147 8.53 -6.84 -14.45
CA ALA A 147 7.90 -7.32 -15.67
C ALA A 147 6.44 -6.92 -16.00
N ALA A 148 6.32 -5.87 -16.82
CA ALA A 148 6.03 -6.13 -18.25
C ALA A 148 7.37 -6.31 -18.99
N GLY A 149 8.01 -7.47 -18.81
CA GLY A 149 9.41 -7.69 -19.22
C GLY A 149 9.44 -8.19 -20.64
N PRO A 150 9.98 -7.41 -21.59
CA PRO A 150 11.42 -7.14 -21.65
C PRO A 150 11.80 -5.74 -22.16
N ALA A 151 10.88 -4.76 -22.17
CA ALA A 151 11.33 -3.40 -21.89
C ALA A 151 12.10 -3.40 -20.56
N ALA A 152 11.80 -4.34 -19.65
CA ALA A 152 12.63 -4.66 -18.49
C ALA A 152 14.14 -4.71 -18.78
N VAL A 153 14.69 -5.37 -19.80
CA VAL A 153 16.16 -5.32 -19.99
C VAL A 153 16.67 -3.92 -20.39
N ALA A 154 15.81 -2.96 -20.73
CA ALA A 154 16.11 -1.53 -20.70
C ALA A 154 15.72 -0.83 -19.37
N VAL A 155 14.64 -1.26 -18.70
CA VAL A 155 13.94 -0.58 -17.59
C VAL A 155 14.35 -1.05 -16.19
N ILE A 156 14.76 -2.31 -15.97
CA ILE A 156 15.47 -2.77 -14.75
C ILE A 156 16.74 -1.94 -14.55
N LEU A 157 17.34 -1.55 -15.68
CA LEU A 157 18.67 -0.95 -15.77
C LEU A 157 18.62 0.57 -15.67
N VAL A 158 17.48 1.16 -16.02
CA VAL A 158 17.13 2.53 -15.64
C VAL A 158 16.51 2.58 -14.23
N GLY A 159 15.92 1.48 -13.75
CA GLY A 159 15.21 1.34 -12.48
C GLY A 159 16.06 0.92 -11.27
N GLY A 160 17.37 0.75 -11.42
CA GLY A 160 18.30 0.33 -10.34
C GLY A 160 18.46 1.32 -9.17
N TRP A 161 17.57 2.30 -9.07
CA TRP A 161 17.67 3.45 -8.19
C TRP A 161 16.62 3.45 -7.04
N ALA A 162 15.55 2.65 -7.17
CA ALA A 162 14.45 2.59 -6.21
C ALA A 162 14.54 1.42 -5.19
N MET A 163 15.71 0.79 -5.05
CA MET A 163 15.92 -0.45 -4.26
C MET A 163 16.74 -0.28 -2.98
N LEU A 164 16.83 0.95 -2.47
CA LEU A 164 17.73 1.33 -1.39
C LEU A 164 16.99 1.53 -0.04
N PRO A 165 17.41 0.85 1.05
CA PRO A 165 16.68 0.91 2.32
C PRO A 165 16.85 2.26 3.02
N SER A 166 15.73 2.86 3.43
CA SER A 166 15.71 4.12 4.19
C SER A 166 15.68 3.87 5.70
N ARG A 167 16.56 4.54 6.45
CA ARG A 167 16.31 4.93 7.85
C ARG A 167 15.75 6.36 7.87
N PRO A 168 14.97 6.76 8.88
CA PRO A 168 14.55 8.16 9.03
C PRO A 168 15.76 9.06 9.36
N VAL A 169 15.80 10.25 8.75
CA VAL A 169 16.83 11.29 8.95
C VAL A 169 16.11 12.64 9.24
N PRO A 170 16.65 13.54 10.08
CA PRO A 170 15.89 14.69 10.61
C PRO A 170 15.59 15.81 9.60
N GLU A 171 14.55 16.61 9.89
CA GLU A 171 14.20 17.80 9.08
C GLU A 171 15.27 18.91 9.12
N PRO A 172 15.50 19.62 8.00
CA PRO A 172 16.44 20.74 7.93
C PRO A 172 15.85 22.12 8.28
N SER A 173 16.75 23.03 8.64
CA SER A 173 16.50 24.43 8.97
C SER A 173 16.17 25.35 7.77
N ARG A 174 15.66 26.57 8.09
CA ARG A 174 15.03 27.56 7.19
C ARG A 174 15.80 27.90 5.90
N PRO A 175 15.09 28.25 4.80
CA PRO A 175 15.71 28.69 3.55
C PRO A 175 16.45 30.02 3.70
N MET A 176 17.58 30.13 3.00
CA MET A 176 18.40 31.34 2.91
C MET A 176 17.88 32.26 1.79
N ALA A 177 18.05 33.58 1.94
CA ALA A 177 17.53 34.56 0.98
C ALA A 177 18.19 34.44 -0.40
N ALA A 178 17.40 34.68 -1.46
CA ALA A 178 17.86 34.65 -2.84
C ALA A 178 18.93 35.72 -3.12
N ILE A 179 19.94 35.36 -3.91
CA ILE A 179 20.95 36.29 -4.43
C ILE A 179 20.25 37.22 -5.45
N PRO A 180 20.34 38.56 -5.31
CA PRO A 180 19.76 39.47 -6.29
C PRO A 180 20.55 39.42 -7.61
N ALA A 181 19.83 39.36 -8.73
CA ALA A 181 20.44 39.46 -10.05
C ALA A 181 20.98 40.88 -10.28
N SER A 182 22.24 40.99 -10.71
CA SER A 182 22.84 42.26 -11.13
C SER A 182 22.22 42.76 -12.44
N PRO A 183 22.10 44.07 -12.68
CA PRO A 183 21.51 44.60 -13.90
C PRO A 183 22.39 44.33 -15.14
N THR A 184 21.75 44.02 -16.26
CA THR A 184 22.38 43.78 -17.55
C THR A 184 23.13 45.02 -18.05
N ALA A 185 24.45 44.94 -18.14
CA ALA A 185 25.26 45.89 -18.91
C ALA A 185 25.19 45.53 -20.41
N ALA A 186 25.28 46.54 -21.27
CA ALA A 186 25.11 46.36 -22.72
C ALA A 186 26.19 45.46 -23.34
N ALA A 187 25.80 44.62 -24.29
CA ALA A 187 26.69 43.68 -24.96
C ALA A 187 27.63 44.37 -25.96
N GLU A 188 28.94 44.18 -25.78
CA GLU A 188 29.92 44.25 -26.87
C GLU A 188 30.15 42.84 -27.44
N PRO A 189 30.42 42.70 -28.76
CA PRO A 189 30.52 41.40 -29.41
C PRO A 189 31.84 40.69 -29.06
N GLN A 190 31.74 39.48 -28.50
CA GLN A 190 32.90 38.61 -28.29
C GLN A 190 33.30 37.87 -29.58
N PRO A 191 34.61 37.65 -29.83
CA PRO A 191 35.09 36.89 -30.98
C PRO A 191 34.93 35.37 -30.78
N GLU A 192 34.76 34.63 -31.89
CA GLU A 192 34.61 33.17 -31.89
C GLU A 192 35.78 32.46 -31.20
N VAL A 193 35.48 31.67 -30.16
CA VAL A 193 36.41 30.72 -29.57
C VAL A 193 36.11 29.32 -30.09
N LYS A 194 37.17 28.63 -30.54
CA LYS A 194 37.13 27.27 -31.09
C LYS A 194 36.53 26.27 -30.07
N PRO A 195 35.72 25.29 -30.49
CA PRO A 195 35.22 24.25 -29.58
C PRO A 195 36.38 23.46 -28.94
N ALA A 196 36.31 23.26 -27.62
CA ALA A 196 37.22 22.39 -26.90
C ALA A 196 36.85 20.91 -27.11
N GLU A 197 37.84 20.02 -27.05
CA GLU A 197 37.65 18.58 -27.19
C GLU A 197 36.85 17.98 -26.02
N PRO A 198 36.08 16.89 -26.23
CA PRO A 198 35.21 16.32 -25.21
C PRO A 198 35.99 15.75 -24.01
N VAL A 199 35.67 16.27 -22.82
CA VAL A 199 36.32 15.91 -21.56
C VAL A 199 35.99 14.45 -21.17
N ARG A 200 37.02 13.59 -21.22
CA ARG A 200 36.93 12.21 -20.71
C ARG A 200 36.59 12.21 -19.21
N SER A 201 35.73 11.27 -18.82
CA SER A 201 35.20 11.09 -17.47
C SER A 201 36.30 11.13 -16.40
N ASP A 202 36.20 12.08 -15.48
CA ASP A 202 37.28 12.42 -14.57
C ASP A 202 37.34 11.46 -13.36
N ARG A 203 37.90 10.26 -13.59
CA ARG A 203 38.10 9.19 -12.59
C ARG A 203 38.77 9.69 -11.29
N ARG A 204 39.41 10.87 -11.29
CA ARG A 204 40.04 11.46 -10.11
C ARG A 204 39.05 11.84 -8.98
N TRP A 205 37.74 11.89 -9.22
CA TRP A 205 36.77 12.19 -8.16
C TRP A 205 36.10 10.96 -7.53
N LEU A 206 36.49 9.75 -7.96
CA LEU A 206 35.99 8.50 -7.38
C LEU A 206 36.85 8.10 -6.16
N PRO A 207 36.26 7.86 -4.97
CA PRO A 207 36.95 7.22 -3.85
C PRO A 207 37.40 5.80 -4.21
N ASP A 208 38.56 5.37 -3.72
CA ASP A 208 39.05 4.00 -3.94
C ASP A 208 38.07 2.94 -3.39
N GLN A 209 37.23 3.28 -2.42
CA GLN A 209 36.24 2.37 -1.81
C GLN A 209 34.89 2.33 -2.56
N THR A 210 34.76 2.94 -3.74
CA THR A 210 33.48 3.03 -4.49
C THR A 210 32.85 1.65 -4.70
N ARG A 211 31.62 1.47 -4.21
CA ARG A 211 30.77 0.27 -4.37
C ARG A 211 29.55 0.52 -5.26
N MET A 212 29.12 1.77 -5.40
CA MET A 212 28.13 2.18 -6.39
C MET A 212 28.55 3.51 -7.04
N LEU A 213 28.33 3.60 -8.35
CA LEU A 213 28.51 4.82 -9.12
C LEU A 213 27.25 5.12 -9.93
N LEU A 214 26.63 6.28 -9.69
CA LEU A 214 25.59 6.85 -10.55
C LEU A 214 26.16 8.06 -11.29
N ARG A 215 25.83 8.18 -12.58
CA ARG A 215 26.19 9.34 -13.41
C ARG A 215 25.02 9.71 -14.31
N LEU A 216 24.63 10.99 -14.31
CA LEU A 216 23.46 11.49 -15.06
C LEU A 216 23.78 12.81 -15.77
N ARG A 217 23.46 12.91 -17.05
CA ARG A 217 23.52 14.16 -17.85
C ARG A 217 22.20 14.92 -17.72
N LEU A 218 22.01 15.59 -16.58
CA LEU A 218 20.73 16.22 -16.22
C LEU A 218 20.24 17.23 -17.27
N SER A 219 21.12 18.04 -17.86
CA SER A 219 20.74 19.01 -18.91
C SER A 219 20.22 18.36 -20.20
N ARG A 220 20.64 17.13 -20.50
CA ARG A 220 20.18 16.33 -21.64
C ARG A 220 18.89 15.57 -21.32
N LEU A 221 18.81 14.98 -20.13
CA LEU A 221 17.67 14.16 -19.70
C LEU A 221 16.42 15.00 -19.43
N GLN A 222 16.55 16.22 -18.89
CA GLN A 222 15.40 17.07 -18.51
C GLN A 222 14.48 17.48 -19.67
N ASN A 223 14.98 17.47 -20.92
CA ASN A 223 14.22 17.85 -22.11
C ASN A 223 13.43 16.67 -22.72
N GLN A 224 13.51 15.48 -22.12
CA GLN A 224 12.80 14.28 -22.59
C GLN A 224 11.39 14.21 -21.99
N GLU A 225 10.38 14.02 -22.83
CA GLU A 225 9.01 13.75 -22.39
C GLU A 225 8.97 12.47 -21.56
N GLY A 226 8.72 12.61 -20.25
CA GLY A 226 8.73 11.49 -19.31
C GLY A 226 9.88 11.51 -18.30
N PHE A 227 10.90 12.37 -18.42
CA PHE A 227 11.95 12.46 -17.39
C PHE A 227 11.42 12.89 -16.02
N SER A 228 10.48 13.84 -15.98
CA SER A 228 9.75 14.19 -14.75
C SER A 228 9.04 12.98 -14.15
N ARG A 229 8.33 12.20 -14.97
CA ARG A 229 7.65 10.97 -14.52
C ARG A 229 8.62 9.87 -14.07
N ALA A 230 9.83 9.82 -14.63
CA ALA A 230 10.90 8.92 -14.20
C ALA A 230 11.50 9.35 -12.84
N VAL A 231 11.56 10.67 -12.59
CA VAL A 231 11.89 11.25 -11.29
C VAL A 231 10.78 11.01 -10.26
N ASP A 232 9.51 11.13 -10.67
CA ASP A 232 8.34 10.81 -9.82
C ASP A 232 8.32 9.31 -9.45
N PHE A 233 8.70 8.42 -10.39
CA PHE A 233 8.89 6.99 -10.13
C PHE A 233 10.04 6.70 -9.14
N ALA A 234 10.97 7.64 -8.96
CA ALA A 234 12.10 7.57 -8.03
C ALA A 234 11.88 8.34 -6.71
N GLU A 235 10.66 8.83 -6.47
CA GLU A 235 10.27 9.85 -5.47
C GLU A 235 11.07 9.81 -4.16
N THR A 236 11.00 8.70 -3.43
CA THR A 236 11.43 8.61 -2.03
C THR A 236 12.94 8.78 -1.86
N ALA A 237 13.75 8.21 -2.76
CA ALA A 237 15.20 8.35 -2.71
C ALA A 237 15.67 9.66 -3.37
N TRP A 238 14.94 10.17 -4.37
CA TRP A 238 15.38 11.28 -5.22
C TRP A 238 15.22 12.60 -4.50
N GLN A 239 14.08 12.79 -3.86
CA GLN A 239 13.83 13.94 -2.99
C GLN A 239 14.74 13.89 -1.74
N ALA A 240 14.94 12.72 -1.13
CA ALA A 240 15.77 12.58 0.08
C ALA A 240 17.28 12.80 -0.15
N SER A 241 17.81 12.44 -1.33
CA SER A 241 19.26 12.48 -1.59
C SER A 241 19.65 13.54 -2.61
N VAL A 242 19.16 13.44 -3.85
CA VAL A 242 19.60 14.31 -4.95
C VAL A 242 19.06 15.73 -4.78
N GLU A 243 17.76 15.87 -4.52
CA GLU A 243 17.15 17.18 -4.28
C GLU A 243 17.70 17.83 -3.00
N ARG A 244 17.96 17.05 -1.94
CA ARG A 244 18.62 17.53 -0.71
C ARG A 244 19.94 18.24 -1.02
N VAL A 245 20.83 17.63 -1.81
CA VAL A 245 22.11 18.27 -2.18
C VAL A 245 21.90 19.50 -3.07
N LEU A 246 21.10 19.39 -4.14
CA LEU A 246 20.84 20.51 -5.05
C LEU A 246 20.25 21.72 -4.31
N ARG A 247 19.28 21.48 -3.42
CA ARG A 247 18.66 22.49 -2.55
C ARG A 247 19.66 23.12 -1.58
N ALA A 248 20.61 22.36 -1.03
CA ALA A 248 21.66 22.91 -0.16
C ALA A 248 22.55 23.92 -0.90
N PHE A 249 22.89 23.65 -2.16
CA PHE A 249 23.63 24.58 -3.02
C PHE A 249 22.73 25.63 -3.70
N GLY A 250 21.41 25.60 -3.51
CA GLY A 250 20.45 26.49 -4.20
C GLY A 250 20.38 26.27 -5.72
N LEU A 251 20.88 25.13 -6.21
CA LEU A 251 20.91 24.77 -7.63
C LEU A 251 19.57 24.17 -8.05
N LYS A 252 19.15 24.48 -9.28
CA LYS A 252 18.01 23.85 -9.95
C LYS A 252 18.51 22.77 -10.91
N PHE A 253 17.67 21.82 -11.31
CA PHE A 253 18.06 20.75 -12.24
C PHE A 253 18.71 21.26 -13.54
N HIS A 254 18.18 22.34 -14.14
CA HIS A 254 18.77 22.94 -15.34
C HIS A 254 20.12 23.65 -15.14
N ALA A 255 20.53 23.91 -13.90
CA ALA A 255 21.81 24.52 -13.60
C ALA A 255 22.97 23.51 -13.64
N VAL A 256 22.67 22.21 -13.71
CA VAL A 256 23.65 21.12 -13.66
C VAL A 256 23.67 20.39 -15.01
N ALA A 257 24.81 20.43 -15.70
CA ALA A 257 25.01 19.67 -16.93
C ALA A 257 25.19 18.18 -16.64
N ARG A 258 25.97 17.85 -15.60
CA ARG A 258 26.26 16.47 -15.20
C ARG A 258 26.36 16.33 -13.68
N MET A 259 25.78 15.26 -13.16
CA MET A 259 25.97 14.80 -11.78
C MET A 259 26.68 13.45 -11.79
N THR A 260 27.65 13.28 -10.88
CA THR A 260 28.29 11.99 -10.58
C THR A 260 28.22 11.74 -9.08
N TRP A 261 27.83 10.53 -8.67
CA TRP A 261 27.61 10.14 -7.27
C TRP A 261 28.30 8.80 -7.01
N ALA A 262 29.36 8.80 -6.21
CA ALA A 262 30.18 7.64 -5.90
C ALA A 262 30.03 7.25 -4.43
N ALA A 263 29.25 6.21 -4.14
CA ALA A 263 28.98 5.73 -2.79
C ALA A 263 29.98 4.63 -2.37
N THR A 264 30.45 4.69 -1.12
CA THR A 264 31.43 3.75 -0.55
C THR A 264 30.82 2.73 0.40
N ASP A 265 29.72 3.06 1.09
CA ASP A 265 28.90 2.13 1.87
C ASP A 265 27.47 2.08 1.32
N LEU A 266 27.02 0.90 0.89
CA LEU A 266 25.68 0.68 0.34
C LEU A 266 24.57 0.67 1.39
N ARG A 267 24.90 0.64 2.70
CA ARG A 267 23.95 0.82 3.81
C ARG A 267 23.62 2.30 4.08
N GLN A 268 24.50 3.21 3.65
CA GLN A 268 24.41 4.67 3.88
C GLN A 268 24.80 5.47 2.63
N TRP A 269 24.48 4.94 1.44
CA TRP A 269 24.93 5.40 0.13
C TRP A 269 24.71 6.90 -0.17
N ALA A 270 23.77 7.54 0.53
CA ALA A 270 23.43 8.93 0.38
C ALA A 270 24.40 9.87 1.13
N ASP A 271 24.93 9.44 2.28
CA ASP A 271 25.79 10.25 3.15
C ASP A 271 27.26 9.78 3.07
N GLU A 272 27.50 8.46 2.95
CA GLU A 272 28.83 7.88 2.69
C GLU A 272 29.13 7.86 1.18
N SER A 273 29.20 9.05 0.59
CA SER A 273 29.44 9.25 -0.85
C SER A 273 30.20 10.53 -1.20
N VAL A 274 30.85 10.52 -2.35
CA VAL A 274 31.37 11.74 -3.00
C VAL A 274 30.49 12.09 -4.19
N VAL A 275 30.01 13.33 -4.20
CA VAL A 275 29.13 13.90 -5.22
C VAL A 275 29.89 14.98 -5.98
N VAL A 276 29.78 14.95 -7.31
CA VAL A 276 30.39 15.90 -8.24
C VAL A 276 29.30 16.50 -9.10
N PHE A 277 29.25 17.83 -9.16
CA PHE A 277 28.41 18.59 -10.08
C PHE A 277 29.30 19.31 -11.09
N GLU A 278 29.04 19.08 -12.37
CA GLU A 278 29.50 19.92 -13.47
C GLU A 278 28.31 20.83 -13.84
N LEU A 279 28.41 22.13 -13.56
CA LEU A 279 27.36 23.11 -13.86
C LEU A 279 27.23 23.37 -15.37
N ASP A 280 26.06 23.85 -15.78
CA ASP A 280 25.80 24.29 -17.15
C ASP A 280 26.66 25.51 -17.56
N GLU A 281 26.82 25.76 -18.87
CA GLU A 281 27.57 26.92 -19.40
C GLU A 281 26.99 28.28 -18.97
N THR A 282 25.71 28.30 -18.64
CA THR A 282 25.00 29.50 -18.17
C THR A 282 25.21 29.82 -16.68
N GLN A 283 26.00 29.02 -15.94
CA GLN A 283 26.13 29.11 -14.48
C GLN A 283 27.60 29.20 -14.04
N ASP A 284 27.87 29.97 -12.99
CA ASP A 284 29.21 30.14 -12.39
C ASP A 284 29.23 29.61 -10.94
N ALA A 285 30.07 28.60 -10.70
CA ALA A 285 30.34 28.03 -9.38
C ALA A 285 31.23 28.95 -8.52
N GLY A 286 31.90 29.93 -9.12
CA GLY A 286 32.81 30.88 -8.47
C GLY A 286 32.20 31.61 -7.28
N ALA A 287 30.90 31.89 -7.31
CA ALA A 287 30.15 32.44 -6.17
C ALA A 287 30.34 31.59 -4.89
N PHE A 288 30.29 30.25 -4.99
CA PHE A 288 30.41 29.34 -3.86
C PHE A 288 31.82 29.29 -3.25
N ARG A 289 32.86 29.81 -3.93
CA ARG A 289 34.24 29.91 -3.37
C ARG A 289 34.32 30.76 -2.09
N THR A 290 33.36 31.67 -1.90
CA THR A 290 33.30 32.55 -0.72
C THR A 290 32.24 32.15 0.31
N VAL A 291 31.29 31.29 -0.08
CA VAL A 291 30.13 30.90 0.74
C VAL A 291 30.54 29.89 1.82
N GLY A 292 29.89 29.94 2.98
CA GLY A 292 30.13 29.00 4.08
C GLY A 292 31.42 29.27 4.87
N ARG A 293 31.76 28.35 5.78
CA ARG A 293 32.95 28.43 6.67
C ARG A 293 34.08 27.52 6.17
N PRO A 294 35.37 27.90 6.32
CA PRO A 294 36.50 27.01 6.05
C PRO A 294 36.41 25.69 6.81
N ALA A 295 36.73 24.57 6.15
CA ALA A 295 36.67 23.23 6.72
C ALA A 295 38.03 22.70 7.25
N GLY A 296 39.12 23.43 7.06
CA GLY A 296 40.48 22.99 7.47
C GLY A 296 41.07 21.86 6.61
N LEU A 297 40.44 21.56 5.48
CA LEU A 297 40.89 20.61 4.46
C LEU A 297 41.21 21.37 3.16
N LYS A 298 42.17 20.87 2.38
CA LYS A 298 42.44 21.34 1.02
C LYS A 298 42.34 20.19 0.03
N LEU A 299 41.76 20.43 -1.14
CA LEU A 299 41.71 19.53 -2.29
C LEU A 299 42.26 20.29 -3.50
N GLU A 300 43.23 19.71 -4.23
CA GLU A 300 43.99 20.42 -5.29
C GLU A 300 44.59 21.78 -4.83
N GLY A 301 44.97 21.89 -3.54
CA GLY A 301 45.47 23.12 -2.93
C GLY A 301 44.40 24.18 -2.59
N ILE A 302 43.16 24.01 -3.05
CA ILE A 302 42.01 24.89 -2.79
C ILE A 302 41.38 24.52 -1.44
N GLU A 303 40.99 25.51 -0.64
CA GLU A 303 40.39 25.30 0.68
C GLU A 303 38.93 24.83 0.58
N CYS A 304 38.64 23.67 1.16
CA CYS A 304 37.28 23.16 1.28
C CYS A 304 36.47 23.97 2.30
N ARG A 305 35.17 24.13 2.05
CA ARG A 305 34.24 24.91 2.86
C ARG A 305 33.04 24.06 3.30
N ARG A 306 32.32 24.48 4.33
CA ARG A 306 31.05 23.89 4.78
C ARG A 306 29.95 24.94 4.69
N LEU A 307 28.80 24.58 4.12
CA LEU A 307 27.62 25.45 4.10
C LEU A 307 27.11 25.68 5.54
N SER A 308 26.37 26.76 5.73
CA SER A 308 25.92 27.20 7.08
C SER A 308 24.56 26.64 7.50
N GLY A 309 23.90 25.84 6.65
CA GLY A 309 22.61 25.20 6.92
C GLY A 309 22.73 23.68 7.04
N GLU A 310 21.78 23.05 7.74
CA GLU A 310 21.86 21.62 8.12
C GLU A 310 21.45 20.64 7.00
N ILE A 311 21.03 21.14 5.84
CA ILE A 311 20.53 20.34 4.71
C ILE A 311 21.59 19.36 4.18
N TRP A 312 22.86 19.78 4.13
CA TRP A 312 23.98 18.97 3.64
C TRP A 312 25.21 19.20 4.54
N PRO A 313 25.60 18.24 5.39
CA PRO A 313 26.62 18.44 6.42
C PRO A 313 28.06 18.34 5.89
N HIS A 314 28.23 17.89 4.65
CA HIS A 314 29.53 17.53 4.09
C HIS A 314 30.30 18.75 3.57
N PRO A 315 31.64 18.80 3.73
CA PRO A 315 32.46 19.81 3.09
C PRO A 315 32.38 19.73 1.56
N PHE A 316 32.63 20.87 0.90
CA PHE A 316 32.67 21.01 -0.55
C PHE A 316 33.85 21.87 -0.99
N VAL A 317 34.22 21.77 -2.26
CA VAL A 317 35.21 22.63 -2.92
C VAL A 317 34.76 22.96 -4.32
N VAL A 318 35.10 24.16 -4.78
CA VAL A 318 34.86 24.65 -6.14
C VAL A 318 36.20 24.67 -6.86
N LEU A 319 36.39 23.75 -7.80
CA LEU A 319 37.69 23.51 -8.43
C LEU A 319 37.98 24.53 -9.54
N ASP A 320 36.98 24.75 -10.39
CA ASP A 320 36.99 25.69 -11.53
C ASP A 320 35.67 26.48 -11.52
N GLU A 321 35.33 27.16 -12.62
CA GLU A 321 34.11 27.97 -12.74
C GLU A 321 32.82 27.13 -12.82
N ARG A 322 32.91 25.80 -13.00
CA ARG A 322 31.75 24.92 -13.21
C ARG A 322 31.75 23.65 -12.36
N THR A 323 32.89 23.22 -11.79
CA THR A 323 32.99 21.95 -11.06
C THR A 323 32.95 22.12 -9.54
N ILE A 324 31.95 21.50 -8.90
CA ILE A 324 31.80 21.42 -7.44
C ILE A 324 31.97 19.96 -7.01
N VAL A 325 32.83 19.69 -6.03
CA VAL A 325 33.02 18.36 -5.41
C VAL A 325 32.65 18.44 -3.93
N SER A 326 31.87 17.49 -3.42
CA SER A 326 31.47 17.43 -2.01
C SER A 326 31.36 15.98 -1.50
N GLY A 327 31.57 15.77 -0.20
CA GLY A 327 31.46 14.45 0.45
C GLY A 327 32.08 14.44 1.84
N PRO A 328 31.97 13.34 2.61
CA PRO A 328 32.59 13.18 3.93
C PRO A 328 34.05 13.63 3.97
N GLU A 329 34.45 14.32 5.05
CA GLU A 329 35.82 14.78 5.23
C GLU A 329 36.87 13.64 5.12
N PRO A 330 36.63 12.41 5.64
CA PRO A 330 37.57 11.29 5.45
C PRO A 330 37.77 10.94 3.97
N LEU A 331 36.69 10.91 3.17
CA LEU A 331 36.76 10.58 1.75
C LEU A 331 37.46 11.69 0.95
N LEU A 332 37.12 12.97 1.19
CA LEU A 332 37.80 14.09 0.53
C LEU A 332 39.29 14.19 0.93
N ARG A 333 39.64 13.85 2.18
CA ARG A 333 41.03 13.82 2.65
C ARG A 333 41.81 12.67 2.00
N ALA A 334 41.20 11.50 1.84
CA ALA A 334 41.78 10.40 1.07
C ALA A 334 42.04 10.83 -0.39
N LEU A 335 41.04 11.41 -1.07
CA LEU A 335 41.15 11.95 -2.43
C LEU A 335 42.27 12.99 -2.57
N ALA A 336 42.44 13.89 -1.59
CA ALA A 336 43.50 14.90 -1.58
C ALA A 336 44.91 14.34 -1.37
N SER A 337 45.03 13.12 -0.83
CA SER A 337 46.31 12.51 -0.43
C SER A 337 46.79 11.38 -1.34
N ARG A 338 45.94 10.86 -2.24
CA ARG A 338 46.28 9.70 -3.08
C ARG A 338 47.24 10.08 -4.20
N ALA A 339 48.15 9.16 -4.54
CA ALA A 339 49.08 9.29 -5.66
C ALA A 339 48.58 8.62 -6.95
N GLU A 340 47.78 7.57 -6.83
CA GLU A 340 47.20 6.79 -7.95
C GLU A 340 45.70 6.58 -7.71
N ILE A 341 44.92 6.34 -8.77
CA ILE A 341 43.49 6.02 -8.69
C ILE A 341 43.36 4.49 -8.74
N LYS A 342 42.95 3.84 -7.65
CA LYS A 342 42.82 2.37 -7.62
C LYS A 342 41.60 1.92 -6.83
N LEU A 343 40.54 1.61 -7.56
CA LEU A 343 39.30 1.10 -6.97
C LEU A 343 39.51 -0.28 -6.31
N THR A 344 38.89 -0.44 -5.14
CA THR A 344 38.91 -1.64 -4.30
C THR A 344 38.03 -2.73 -4.90
N SER A 345 36.90 -2.35 -5.51
CA SER A 345 36.06 -3.26 -6.28
C SER A 345 36.62 -3.42 -7.69
N ALA A 346 37.28 -4.54 -7.95
CA ALA A 346 37.77 -4.91 -9.27
C ALA A 346 36.62 -5.03 -10.30
N ALA A 347 35.42 -5.42 -9.86
CA ALA A 347 34.26 -5.55 -10.71
C ALA A 347 33.72 -4.18 -11.17
N ILE A 348 33.65 -3.17 -10.29
CA ILE A 348 33.34 -1.78 -10.69
C ILE A 348 34.44 -1.20 -11.59
N ALA A 349 35.72 -1.51 -11.32
CA ALA A 349 36.83 -1.05 -12.16
C ALA A 349 36.72 -1.54 -13.61
N LYS A 350 36.35 -2.82 -13.81
CA LYS A 350 36.10 -3.42 -15.13
C LYS A 350 34.93 -2.76 -15.85
N LEU A 351 33.80 -2.56 -15.17
CA LEU A 351 32.63 -1.89 -15.76
C LEU A 351 32.95 -0.46 -16.23
N LEU A 352 33.83 0.25 -15.52
CA LEU A 352 34.31 1.59 -15.88
C LEU A 352 35.28 1.63 -17.09
N GLU A 353 35.82 0.49 -17.51
CA GLU A 353 36.70 0.37 -18.68
C GLU A 353 35.96 -0.01 -19.97
N SER A 354 34.65 -0.27 -19.86
CA SER A 354 33.77 -0.58 -20.99
C SER A 354 33.49 0.66 -21.86
N PRO A 355 33.29 0.50 -23.19
CA PRO A 355 33.00 1.60 -24.13
C PRO A 355 31.59 2.24 -24.01
N GLY A 356 31.13 2.54 -22.80
CA GLY A 356 29.90 3.31 -22.51
C GLY A 356 30.16 4.72 -21.95
N SER A 357 31.39 5.24 -22.11
CA SER A 357 31.88 6.39 -21.32
C SER A 357 31.20 7.74 -21.60
N ASP A 358 30.36 7.85 -22.64
CA ASP A 358 29.62 9.07 -22.99
C ASP A 358 28.08 8.97 -22.82
N ALA A 359 27.59 7.87 -22.24
CA ALA A 359 26.16 7.64 -21.99
C ALA A 359 25.47 8.81 -21.25
N ASP A 360 24.17 8.99 -21.53
CA ASP A 360 23.33 10.04 -20.90
C ASP A 360 23.01 9.68 -19.45
N ALA A 361 22.88 8.39 -19.14
CA ALA A 361 22.83 7.85 -17.79
C ALA A 361 23.69 6.59 -17.64
N ALA A 362 24.34 6.42 -16.48
CA ALA A 362 25.05 5.21 -16.11
C ALA A 362 24.90 4.89 -14.61
N LEU A 363 24.72 3.62 -14.27
CA LEU A 363 24.65 3.11 -12.90
C LEU A 363 25.46 1.81 -12.79
N LEU A 364 26.47 1.79 -11.91
CA LEU A 364 27.30 0.62 -11.62
C LEU A 364 27.12 0.24 -10.16
N VAL A 365 26.89 -1.04 -9.85
CA VAL A 365 26.64 -1.55 -8.49
C VAL A 365 27.43 -2.84 -8.24
N ASP A 366 28.17 -2.87 -7.15
CA ASP A 366 28.84 -4.05 -6.59
C ASP A 366 27.77 -4.91 -5.89
N LEU A 367 27.34 -5.99 -6.54
CA LEU A 367 26.27 -6.87 -6.07
C LEU A 367 26.67 -7.67 -4.84
N ALA A 368 27.97 -7.99 -4.68
CA ALA A 368 28.45 -8.60 -3.45
C ALA A 368 28.27 -7.65 -2.25
N ALA A 369 28.71 -6.39 -2.40
CA ALA A 369 28.49 -5.36 -1.39
C ALA A 369 26.99 -5.06 -1.16
N ALA A 370 26.15 -5.17 -2.19
CA ALA A 370 24.70 -4.97 -2.06
C ALA A 370 24.05 -6.08 -1.19
N ARG A 371 24.41 -7.34 -1.43
CA ARG A 371 23.96 -8.47 -0.59
C ARG A 371 24.47 -8.33 0.85
N GLU A 372 25.72 -7.94 1.06
CA GLU A 372 26.28 -7.64 2.40
C GLU A 372 25.59 -6.44 3.10
N ALA A 373 25.10 -5.47 2.32
CA ALA A 373 24.31 -4.35 2.82
C ALA A 373 22.85 -4.73 3.13
N GLY A 374 22.43 -5.97 2.85
CA GLY A 374 21.07 -6.45 3.05
C GLY A 374 20.08 -5.94 2.00
N TRP A 375 20.56 -5.50 0.83
CA TRP A 375 19.69 -5.14 -0.29
C TRP A 375 18.94 -6.39 -0.75
N ARG A 376 17.63 -6.25 -0.95
CA ARG A 376 16.81 -7.32 -1.54
C ARG A 376 16.98 -7.28 -3.05
N LEU A 377 17.97 -8.03 -3.53
CA LEU A 377 18.15 -8.24 -4.96
C LEU A 377 16.93 -8.94 -5.57
N PRO A 378 16.70 -8.75 -6.88
CA PRO A 378 15.43 -9.09 -7.52
C PRO A 378 15.27 -10.59 -7.83
N GLU A 379 16.06 -11.44 -7.18
CA GLU A 379 16.28 -12.87 -7.45
C GLU A 379 14.95 -13.68 -7.49
N SER A 380 14.08 -13.51 -6.49
CA SER A 380 12.86 -14.33 -6.32
C SER A 380 11.64 -13.85 -7.11
N ALA A 381 11.65 -12.67 -7.72
CA ALA A 381 10.40 -12.08 -8.23
C ALA A 381 9.96 -12.61 -9.61
N MET A 382 10.70 -13.56 -10.20
CA MET A 382 10.21 -14.45 -11.27
C MET A 382 9.74 -15.82 -10.75
N ASP A 383 9.71 -16.08 -9.44
CA ASP A 383 9.24 -17.35 -8.88
C ASP A 383 7.79 -17.68 -9.27
N VAL A 384 6.99 -16.65 -9.56
CA VAL A 384 5.61 -16.75 -10.04
C VAL A 384 5.51 -17.19 -11.51
N TRP A 385 6.62 -17.22 -12.25
CA TRP A 385 6.72 -17.68 -13.64
C TRP A 385 7.73 -18.85 -13.74
N PRO A 386 7.26 -20.11 -13.78
CA PRO A 386 8.15 -21.28 -13.76
C PRO A 386 9.17 -21.33 -14.91
N ALA A 387 8.80 -20.78 -16.08
CA ALA A 387 9.67 -20.72 -17.25
C ALA A 387 10.79 -19.68 -17.07
N GLY A 388 12.02 -20.15 -16.87
CA GLY A 388 13.20 -19.30 -16.67
C GLY A 388 13.51 -18.92 -15.22
N ARG A 389 12.75 -19.43 -14.21
CA ARG A 389 13.03 -19.20 -12.78
C ARG A 389 14.49 -19.50 -12.41
N VAL A 390 14.99 -20.68 -12.78
CA VAL A 390 16.37 -21.10 -12.47
C VAL A 390 17.39 -20.20 -13.19
N ALA A 391 17.17 -19.95 -14.48
CA ALA A 391 18.00 -19.04 -15.27
C ALA A 391 18.05 -17.63 -14.66
N TRP A 392 16.96 -17.17 -14.06
CA TRP A 392 16.90 -15.86 -13.44
C TRP A 392 17.71 -15.72 -12.16
N HIS A 393 17.55 -16.68 -11.25
CA HIS A 393 18.36 -16.76 -10.04
C HIS A 393 19.85 -16.76 -10.42
N LEU A 394 20.26 -17.54 -11.42
CA LEU A 394 21.65 -17.53 -11.91
C LEU A 394 22.11 -16.15 -12.43
N VAL A 395 21.24 -15.40 -13.12
CA VAL A 395 21.55 -14.03 -13.61
C VAL A 395 21.76 -13.03 -12.48
N TRP A 396 21.17 -13.23 -11.29
CA TRP A 396 21.27 -12.29 -10.17
C TRP A 396 22.17 -12.75 -9.03
N GLU A 397 22.29 -14.04 -8.77
CA GLU A 397 23.10 -14.59 -7.67
C GLU A 397 24.59 -14.71 -8.05
N MET A 398 24.90 -15.05 -9.31
CA MET A 398 26.27 -15.33 -9.74
C MET A 398 27.15 -14.10 -10.02
N PRO A 399 26.64 -12.97 -10.58
CA PRO A 399 27.49 -11.81 -10.83
C PRO A 399 27.93 -11.11 -9.54
N GLN A 400 29.18 -10.62 -9.56
CA GLN A 400 29.79 -9.79 -8.53
C GLN A 400 29.42 -8.30 -8.69
N ALA A 401 29.18 -7.84 -9.91
CA ALA A 401 28.70 -6.48 -10.17
C ALA A 401 27.81 -6.42 -11.42
N VAL A 402 26.95 -5.41 -11.44
CA VAL A 402 26.12 -5.04 -12.58
C VAL A 402 26.42 -3.60 -12.99
N GLY A 403 26.56 -3.37 -14.29
CA GLY A 403 26.75 -2.05 -14.89
C GLY A 403 25.70 -1.77 -15.94
N LEU A 404 25.12 -0.59 -15.87
CA LEU A 404 23.90 -0.21 -16.57
C LEU A 404 24.19 1.10 -17.29
N THR A 405 24.08 1.16 -18.62
CA THR A 405 24.29 2.39 -19.39
C THR A 405 23.15 2.62 -20.36
N CYS A 406 22.77 3.89 -20.51
CA CYS A 406 21.62 4.31 -21.30
C CYS A 406 22.00 5.53 -22.16
N GLU A 407 21.91 5.35 -23.47
CA GLU A 407 21.92 6.42 -24.46
C GLU A 407 20.46 6.69 -24.85
N ALA A 408 20.00 7.94 -24.67
CA ALA A 408 18.58 8.28 -24.84
C ALA A 408 18.33 9.11 -26.11
N ILE A 409 19.32 9.90 -26.55
CA ILE A 409 19.13 10.95 -27.57
C ILE A 409 19.55 10.49 -28.97
N ASP A 410 20.79 10.02 -29.15
CA ASP A 410 21.35 9.76 -30.49
C ASP A 410 21.10 8.33 -30.99
N ARG A 411 20.99 7.39 -30.04
CA ARG A 411 20.68 5.97 -30.23
C ARG A 411 19.91 5.52 -29.01
N SER A 412 18.67 5.07 -29.14
CA SER A 412 17.90 4.55 -28.00
C SER A 412 18.42 3.16 -27.61
N MET A 413 19.56 3.13 -26.92
CA MET A 413 20.34 1.92 -26.64
C MET A 413 20.57 1.79 -25.14
N VAL A 414 20.35 0.59 -24.62
CA VAL A 414 20.71 0.22 -23.25
C VAL A 414 21.70 -0.93 -23.27
N GLU A 415 22.78 -0.81 -22.49
CA GLU A 415 23.74 -1.89 -22.27
C GLU A 415 23.78 -2.33 -20.81
N VAL A 416 23.91 -3.64 -20.63
CA VAL A 416 24.11 -4.35 -19.36
C VAL A 416 25.49 -4.97 -19.38
N GLY A 417 26.30 -4.73 -18.36
CA GLY A 417 27.49 -5.50 -18.04
C GLY A 417 27.25 -6.32 -16.78
N LEU A 418 27.35 -7.64 -16.86
CA LEU A 418 27.34 -8.55 -15.71
C LEU A 418 28.74 -9.11 -15.50
N VAL A 419 29.46 -8.62 -14.48
CA VAL A 419 30.81 -9.11 -14.15
C VAL A 419 30.68 -10.31 -13.22
N CYS A 420 31.23 -11.45 -13.62
CA CYS A 420 31.16 -12.71 -12.88
C CYS A 420 32.52 -13.07 -12.26
N ASP A 421 32.54 -14.05 -11.36
CA ASP A 421 33.77 -14.58 -10.78
C ASP A 421 34.51 -15.51 -11.77
N GLY A 422 35.15 -14.89 -12.76
CA GLY A 422 35.88 -15.59 -13.82
C GLY A 422 35.01 -16.15 -14.97
N GLU A 423 35.69 -16.65 -16.00
CA GLU A 423 35.06 -17.05 -17.27
C GLU A 423 34.04 -18.19 -17.11
N THR A 424 34.29 -19.17 -16.22
CA THR A 424 33.35 -20.28 -15.97
C THR A 424 32.02 -19.79 -15.39
N ALA A 425 32.05 -18.79 -14.52
CA ALA A 425 30.85 -18.18 -13.97
C ALA A 425 30.09 -17.39 -15.05
N ALA A 426 30.81 -16.61 -15.86
CA ALA A 426 30.24 -15.91 -17.01
C ALA A 426 29.65 -16.86 -18.05
N GLN A 427 30.25 -18.03 -18.31
CA GLN A 427 29.67 -19.04 -19.21
C GLN A 427 28.33 -19.60 -18.70
N ARG A 428 28.18 -19.80 -17.38
CA ARG A 428 26.92 -20.25 -16.78
C ARG A 428 25.83 -19.17 -16.85
N VAL A 429 26.16 -17.93 -16.52
CA VAL A 429 25.21 -16.82 -16.63
C VAL A 429 24.85 -16.54 -18.10
N HIS A 430 25.79 -16.69 -19.04
CA HIS A 430 25.51 -16.63 -20.48
C HIS A 430 24.56 -17.75 -20.93
N ALA A 431 24.73 -18.99 -20.45
CA ALA A 431 23.79 -20.07 -20.73
C ALA A 431 22.39 -19.77 -20.16
N ALA A 432 22.31 -19.21 -18.94
CA ALA A 432 21.06 -18.76 -18.34
C ALA A 432 20.37 -17.65 -19.17
N VAL A 433 21.10 -16.64 -19.65
CA VAL A 433 20.57 -15.61 -20.55
C VAL A 433 20.01 -16.23 -21.85
N ASN A 434 20.69 -17.23 -22.43
CA ASN A 434 20.19 -17.94 -23.62
C ASN A 434 18.86 -18.69 -23.39
N GLU A 435 18.60 -19.17 -22.17
CA GLU A 435 17.33 -19.81 -21.79
C GLU A 435 16.24 -18.77 -21.47
N LEU A 436 16.61 -17.72 -20.75
CA LEU A 436 15.72 -16.68 -20.25
C LEU A 436 15.09 -15.84 -21.37
N ILE A 437 15.87 -15.46 -22.40
CA ILE A 437 15.39 -14.56 -23.45
C ILE A 437 14.24 -15.19 -24.28
N PRO A 438 14.32 -16.46 -24.75
CA PRO A 438 13.17 -17.15 -25.36
C PRO A 438 11.97 -17.30 -24.42
N ALA A 439 12.19 -17.62 -23.14
CA ALA A 439 11.12 -17.74 -22.16
C ALA A 439 10.36 -16.40 -21.97
N ALA A 440 11.10 -15.30 -21.85
CA ALA A 440 10.54 -13.95 -21.75
C ALA A 440 9.70 -13.59 -22.99
N ARG A 441 10.20 -13.84 -24.21
CA ARG A 441 9.44 -13.62 -25.47
C ARG A 441 8.07 -14.32 -25.44
N SER A 442 8.07 -15.61 -25.10
CA SER A 442 6.85 -16.43 -24.98
C SER A 442 5.88 -15.88 -23.93
N GLY A 443 6.41 -15.46 -22.77
CA GLY A 443 5.63 -14.88 -21.68
C GLY A 443 4.84 -13.62 -22.07
N LEU A 444 5.42 -12.74 -22.90
CA LEU A 444 4.67 -11.56 -23.39
C LEU A 444 3.68 -11.91 -24.47
N ASP A 445 4.04 -12.81 -25.38
CA ASP A 445 3.13 -13.20 -26.47
C ASP A 445 1.83 -13.75 -25.85
N ALA A 446 1.93 -14.47 -24.72
CA ALA A 446 0.78 -14.85 -23.88
C ALA A 446 0.11 -13.65 -23.17
N GLN A 447 0.86 -12.75 -22.53
CA GLN A 447 0.28 -11.58 -21.85
C GLN A 447 -0.47 -10.64 -22.80
N VAL A 448 0.08 -10.31 -23.98
CA VAL A 448 -0.55 -9.51 -25.04
C VAL A 448 -1.88 -10.13 -25.45
N GLN A 449 -1.92 -11.45 -25.67
CA GLN A 449 -3.15 -12.16 -26.00
C GLN A 449 -4.19 -12.10 -24.87
N SER A 450 -3.75 -12.06 -23.60
CA SER A 450 -4.64 -12.00 -22.44
C SER A 450 -5.30 -10.63 -22.23
N VAL A 451 -4.65 -9.50 -22.58
CA VAL A 451 -5.15 -8.14 -22.25
C VAL A 451 -6.58 -7.93 -22.77
N GLY A 452 -6.85 -8.33 -24.01
CA GLY A 452 -8.18 -8.21 -24.61
C GLY A 452 -9.27 -9.00 -23.88
N GLN A 453 -8.92 -10.10 -23.20
CA GLN A 453 -9.86 -10.81 -22.32
C GLN A 453 -10.00 -10.12 -20.97
N GLN A 454 -8.90 -9.66 -20.37
CA GLN A 454 -8.93 -8.93 -19.09
C GLN A 454 -9.78 -7.65 -19.16
N VAL A 455 -9.80 -6.97 -20.31
CA VAL A 455 -10.69 -5.82 -20.57
C VAL A 455 -12.16 -6.26 -20.72
N ARG A 456 -12.44 -7.36 -21.45
CA ARG A 456 -13.81 -7.91 -21.57
C ARG A 456 -14.40 -8.36 -20.24
N ASP A 457 -13.56 -8.93 -19.37
CA ASP A 457 -13.92 -9.38 -18.03
C ASP A 457 -14.06 -8.21 -17.02
N GLY A 458 -13.84 -6.96 -17.44
CA GLY A 458 -13.91 -5.78 -16.57
C GLY A 458 -12.76 -5.67 -15.56
N ARG A 459 -11.71 -6.49 -15.68
CA ARG A 459 -10.55 -6.47 -14.76
C ARG A 459 -9.61 -5.29 -15.02
N ILE A 460 -9.58 -4.79 -16.25
CA ILE A 460 -8.80 -3.62 -16.66
C ILE A 460 -9.73 -2.67 -17.45
N PRO A 461 -9.78 -1.36 -17.13
CA PRO A 461 -10.47 -0.35 -17.94
C PRO A 461 -9.97 -0.34 -19.39
N ALA A 462 -10.84 -0.05 -20.36
CA ALA A 462 -10.51 -0.18 -21.79
C ALA A 462 -9.40 0.78 -22.27
N ASP A 463 -9.33 1.98 -21.68
CA ASP A 463 -8.27 2.96 -21.88
C ASP A 463 -6.92 2.47 -21.32
N ALA A 464 -6.91 2.01 -20.07
CA ALA A 464 -5.72 1.44 -19.43
C ALA A 464 -5.23 0.16 -20.15
N GLY A 465 -6.15 -0.67 -20.65
CA GLY A 465 -5.84 -1.87 -21.43
C GLY A 465 -5.13 -1.56 -22.74
N ALA A 466 -5.54 -0.50 -23.44
CA ALA A 466 -4.89 -0.09 -24.69
C ALA A 466 -3.46 0.45 -24.49
N VAL A 467 -3.19 1.14 -23.38
CA VAL A 467 -1.82 1.57 -23.02
C VAL A 467 -0.96 0.37 -22.63
N TYR A 468 -1.51 -0.55 -21.83
CA TYR A 468 -0.81 -1.75 -21.40
C TYR A 468 -0.46 -2.70 -22.56
N GLU A 469 -1.39 -2.90 -23.51
CA GLU A 469 -1.13 -3.70 -24.72
C GLU A 469 -0.03 -3.08 -25.59
N ARG A 470 0.02 -1.74 -25.70
CA ARG A 470 1.08 -1.02 -26.42
C ARG A 470 2.44 -1.24 -25.76
N LEU A 471 2.52 -1.06 -24.43
CA LEU A 471 3.73 -1.32 -23.65
C LEU A 471 4.24 -2.74 -23.89
N LEU A 472 3.37 -3.76 -23.75
CA LEU A 472 3.75 -5.16 -23.94
C LEU A 472 4.26 -5.44 -25.37
N LYS A 473 3.66 -4.83 -26.40
CA LYS A 473 4.12 -4.97 -27.80
C LYS A 473 5.46 -4.29 -28.07
N HIS A 474 5.67 -3.06 -27.57
CA HIS A 474 6.97 -2.38 -27.68
C HIS A 474 8.06 -3.20 -26.97
N SER A 475 7.78 -3.59 -25.72
CA SER A 475 8.61 -4.48 -24.90
C SER A 475 9.01 -5.76 -25.67
N ARG A 476 8.04 -6.45 -26.27
CA ARG A 476 8.25 -7.69 -27.04
C ARG A 476 9.13 -7.49 -28.28
N THR A 477 9.03 -6.31 -28.91
CA THR A 477 9.81 -5.93 -30.10
C THR A 477 11.26 -5.64 -29.72
N ASP A 478 11.48 -4.88 -28.64
CA ASP A 478 12.82 -4.53 -28.15
C ASP A 478 13.66 -5.78 -27.84
N LEU A 479 13.04 -6.84 -27.30
CA LEU A 479 13.73 -8.11 -27.03
C LEU A 479 14.13 -8.91 -28.27
N ASP A 480 13.52 -8.66 -29.44
CA ASP A 480 14.02 -9.24 -30.70
C ASP A 480 15.33 -8.54 -31.16
N THR A 481 15.53 -7.28 -30.76
CA THR A 481 16.79 -6.55 -30.97
C THR A 481 17.90 -6.99 -30.02
N ALA A 482 17.55 -7.60 -28.88
CA ALA A 482 18.52 -7.96 -27.84
C ALA A 482 19.65 -8.85 -28.37
N ARG A 483 20.89 -8.46 -28.08
CA ARG A 483 22.12 -9.21 -28.40
C ARG A 483 22.98 -9.29 -27.17
N TRP A 484 23.59 -10.44 -26.92
CA TRP A 484 24.51 -10.61 -25.81
C TRP A 484 25.80 -11.29 -26.27
N GLU A 485 26.90 -10.91 -25.65
CA GLU A 485 28.23 -11.42 -25.90
C GLU A 485 28.98 -11.61 -24.58
N ILE A 486 29.88 -12.59 -24.54
CA ILE A 486 30.78 -12.82 -23.40
C ILE A 486 32.16 -12.28 -23.76
N THR A 487 32.71 -11.42 -22.89
CA THR A 487 34.05 -10.82 -23.03
C THR A 487 34.82 -11.09 -21.75
N GLY A 488 35.64 -12.15 -21.77
CA GLY A 488 36.32 -12.67 -20.58
C GLY A 488 35.31 -13.12 -19.52
N ASP A 489 35.37 -12.50 -18.34
CA ASP A 489 34.46 -12.76 -17.22
C ASP A 489 33.24 -11.81 -17.15
N THR A 490 33.04 -10.98 -18.18
CA THR A 490 31.90 -10.05 -18.25
C THR A 490 30.96 -10.41 -19.39
N ILE A 491 29.66 -10.41 -19.13
CA ILE A 491 28.62 -10.56 -20.16
C ILE A 491 28.07 -9.18 -20.48
N TRP A 492 28.11 -8.81 -21.76
CA TRP A 492 27.49 -7.60 -22.27
C TRP A 492 26.19 -7.97 -22.98
N LEU A 493 25.08 -7.38 -22.55
CA LEU A 493 23.76 -7.51 -23.17
C LEU A 493 23.35 -6.11 -23.66
N ARG A 494 23.03 -5.99 -24.94
CA ARG A 494 22.70 -4.73 -25.61
C ARG A 494 21.29 -4.83 -26.19
N ILE A 495 20.48 -3.81 -25.96
CA ILE A 495 19.13 -3.67 -26.52
C ILE A 495 19.02 -2.32 -27.21
N ASN A 496 18.54 -2.34 -28.45
CA ASN A 496 18.15 -1.14 -29.18
C ASN A 496 16.63 -1.01 -29.04
N SER A 497 16.19 -0.09 -28.19
CA SER A 497 14.75 0.18 -28.05
C SER A 497 14.21 0.79 -29.34
N VAL A 498 13.09 0.26 -29.82
CA VAL A 498 12.39 0.73 -31.02
C VAL A 498 11.56 1.97 -30.70
N SER A 499 11.26 2.20 -29.42
CA SER A 499 10.62 3.41 -28.89
C SER A 499 11.66 4.29 -28.20
N GLY A 500 11.36 5.58 -28.01
CA GLY A 500 12.16 6.40 -27.11
C GLY A 500 12.11 5.82 -25.69
N ILE A 501 13.24 5.73 -25.00
CA ILE A 501 13.32 5.14 -23.65
C ILE A 501 12.36 5.85 -22.68
N SER A 502 12.12 7.15 -22.89
CA SER A 502 11.17 7.93 -22.09
C SER A 502 9.70 7.60 -22.36
N ASP A 503 9.33 7.22 -23.60
CA ASP A 503 7.98 6.73 -23.96
C ASP A 503 7.69 5.40 -23.23
N LEU A 504 8.66 4.48 -23.21
CA LEU A 504 8.56 3.22 -22.45
C LEU A 504 8.37 3.46 -20.96
N VAL A 505 9.13 4.36 -20.35
CA VAL A 505 8.96 4.71 -18.93
C VAL A 505 7.58 5.35 -18.68
N SER A 506 7.12 6.22 -19.57
CA SER A 506 5.82 6.88 -19.44
C SER A 506 4.64 5.91 -19.57
N THR A 507 4.69 4.98 -20.53
CA THR A 507 3.65 3.97 -20.76
C THR A 507 3.67 2.88 -19.69
N ALA A 508 4.83 2.54 -19.13
CA ALA A 508 4.95 1.68 -17.96
C ALA A 508 4.30 2.30 -16.70
N TRP A 509 4.52 3.60 -16.46
CA TRP A 509 3.89 4.33 -15.35
C TRP A 509 2.37 4.36 -15.47
N GLU A 510 1.83 4.68 -16.65
CA GLU A 510 0.39 4.67 -16.91
C GLU A 510 -0.21 3.26 -16.76
N SER A 511 0.53 2.23 -17.18
CA SER A 511 0.10 0.82 -17.08
C SER A 511 0.29 0.17 -15.71
N ARG A 512 0.84 0.87 -14.70
CA ARG A 512 1.28 0.26 -13.42
C ARG A 512 0.23 -0.61 -12.72
N LYS A 513 -1.05 -0.21 -12.74
CA LYS A 513 -2.16 -0.98 -12.15
C LYS A 513 -2.51 -2.24 -12.96
N ALA A 514 -2.36 -2.20 -14.29
CA ALA A 514 -2.57 -3.35 -15.16
C ALA A 514 -1.44 -4.38 -15.01
N ILE A 515 -0.20 -3.91 -14.92
CA ILE A 515 0.97 -4.73 -14.54
C ILE A 515 0.72 -5.39 -13.17
N GLN A 516 0.12 -4.65 -12.22
CA GLN A 516 -0.23 -5.18 -10.90
C GLN A 516 -1.28 -6.28 -10.91
N GLY A 517 -2.36 -6.10 -11.67
CA GLY A 517 -3.32 -7.18 -11.90
C GLY A 517 -2.66 -8.41 -12.52
N GLY A 518 -1.81 -8.22 -13.53
CA GLY A 518 -1.07 -9.29 -14.21
C GLY A 518 -0.18 -10.12 -13.27
N TRP A 519 0.68 -9.46 -12.49
CA TRP A 519 1.58 -10.15 -11.55
C TRP A 519 0.81 -10.85 -10.43
N LEU A 520 -0.20 -10.22 -9.83
CA LEU A 520 -0.99 -10.83 -8.77
C LEU A 520 -1.74 -12.09 -9.23
N ASN A 521 -2.23 -12.10 -10.48
CA ASN A 521 -2.84 -13.29 -11.08
C ASN A 521 -1.81 -14.41 -11.26
N ALA A 522 -0.62 -14.14 -11.82
CA ALA A 522 0.44 -15.14 -11.95
C ALA A 522 0.90 -15.68 -10.59
N ALA A 523 1.05 -14.79 -9.60
CA ALA A 523 1.37 -15.14 -8.21
C ALA A 523 0.31 -16.06 -7.58
N ARG A 524 -0.97 -15.82 -7.87
CA ARG A 524 -2.09 -16.67 -7.43
C ARG A 524 -2.03 -18.05 -8.10
N GLU A 525 -1.82 -18.11 -9.40
CA GLU A 525 -1.71 -19.37 -10.15
C GLU A 525 -0.52 -20.23 -9.66
N ALA A 526 0.62 -19.61 -9.38
CA ALA A 526 1.80 -20.28 -8.85
C ALA A 526 1.61 -20.82 -7.42
N ASP A 527 0.98 -20.04 -6.54
CA ASP A 527 0.62 -20.47 -5.17
C ASP A 527 -0.44 -21.57 -5.18
N GLU A 528 -1.44 -21.51 -6.08
CA GLU A 528 -2.45 -22.56 -6.24
C GLU A 528 -1.83 -23.88 -6.69
N ALA A 529 -0.88 -23.83 -7.63
CA ALA A 529 -0.10 -24.99 -8.06
C ALA A 529 0.78 -25.56 -6.94
N ASN A 530 1.24 -24.72 -6.00
CA ASN A 530 2.05 -25.17 -4.86
C ASN A 530 1.18 -25.78 -3.73
N HIS A 531 0.04 -25.16 -3.41
CA HIS A 531 -1.01 -25.75 -2.57
C HIS A 531 -1.43 -27.13 -3.08
N ARG A 532 -1.64 -27.29 -4.39
CA ARG A 532 -2.00 -28.56 -5.00
C ARG A 532 -0.92 -29.64 -4.78
N ARG A 533 0.36 -29.31 -4.96
CA ARG A 533 1.49 -30.22 -4.65
C ARG A 533 1.54 -30.65 -3.18
N LEU A 534 1.26 -29.73 -2.24
CA LEU A 534 1.20 -30.06 -0.81
C LEU A 534 0.04 -31.01 -0.49
N LEU A 535 -1.12 -30.79 -1.11
CA LEU A 535 -2.30 -31.65 -0.94
C LEU A 535 -2.14 -33.02 -1.60
N GLU A 536 -1.50 -33.10 -2.77
CA GLU A 536 -1.10 -34.38 -3.39
C GLU A 536 -0.18 -35.19 -2.47
N GLY A 537 0.77 -34.54 -1.81
CA GLY A 537 1.61 -35.15 -0.77
C GLY A 537 0.78 -35.67 0.41
N LEU A 538 -0.10 -34.83 0.96
CA LEU A 538 -0.99 -35.18 2.09
C LEU A 538 -1.93 -36.36 1.75
N GLU A 539 -2.45 -36.40 0.53
CA GLU A 539 -3.25 -37.53 0.04
C GLU A 539 -2.41 -38.81 -0.06
N GLY A 540 -1.16 -38.71 -0.53
CA GLY A 540 -0.20 -39.83 -0.52
C GLY A 540 0.06 -40.38 0.88
N TYR A 541 0.25 -39.50 1.89
CA TYR A 541 0.37 -39.90 3.30
C TYR A 541 -0.92 -40.52 3.84
N ARG A 542 -2.08 -39.94 3.50
CA ARG A 542 -3.39 -40.44 3.94
C ARG A 542 -3.70 -41.83 3.36
N GLN A 543 -3.23 -42.13 2.14
CA GLN A 543 -3.39 -43.44 1.52
C GLN A 543 -2.51 -44.53 2.16
N SER A 544 -1.31 -44.20 2.64
CA SER A 544 -0.42 -45.15 3.32
C SER A 544 -0.72 -45.32 4.82
N GLU A 545 -0.99 -44.22 5.53
CA GLU A 545 -1.16 -44.16 6.99
C GLU A 545 -2.64 -44.09 7.45
N GLY A 546 -3.58 -44.05 6.50
CA GLY A 546 -5.03 -44.04 6.75
C GLY A 546 -5.59 -42.77 7.38
N SER A 547 -4.77 -41.75 7.63
CA SER A 547 -5.11 -40.53 8.38
C SER A 547 -4.25 -39.34 7.92
N PHE A 548 -4.69 -38.11 8.20
CA PHE A 548 -3.83 -36.93 8.12
C PHE A 548 -2.71 -37.02 9.18
N PRO A 549 -1.51 -36.47 8.89
CA PRO A 549 -0.38 -36.51 9.82
C PRO A 549 -0.71 -35.73 11.11
N ALA A 550 -0.17 -36.19 12.24
CA ALA A 550 -0.22 -35.44 13.47
C ALA A 550 0.67 -34.19 13.37
N GLY A 551 0.25 -33.09 13.98
CA GLY A 551 0.91 -31.78 13.89
C GLY A 551 2.36 -31.78 14.38
N ILE A 552 2.69 -32.65 15.33
CA ILE A 552 4.05 -32.88 15.83
C ILE A 552 4.40 -34.37 15.86
N GLY A 553 5.65 -34.70 15.53
CA GLY A 553 6.19 -36.06 15.55
C GLY A 553 7.05 -36.36 16.78
N GLY A 554 6.83 -37.53 17.38
CA GLY A 554 7.70 -38.13 18.40
C GLY A 554 7.74 -37.41 19.77
N GLY A 555 8.78 -37.74 20.54
CA GLY A 555 9.20 -37.05 21.79
C GLY A 555 8.12 -36.66 22.80
N THR A 556 7.31 -37.59 23.33
CA THR A 556 6.12 -37.28 24.16
C THR A 556 6.33 -36.36 25.38
N LEU A 557 7.55 -36.25 25.90
CA LEU A 557 7.93 -35.41 27.05
C LEU A 557 8.39 -33.98 26.66
N LEU A 558 8.54 -33.68 25.37
CA LEU A 558 9.02 -32.38 24.87
C LEU A 558 7.84 -31.42 24.61
N ALA A 559 8.05 -30.10 24.69
CA ALA A 559 7.02 -29.13 24.31
C ALA A 559 6.75 -29.16 22.78
N PRO A 560 5.52 -28.87 22.31
CA PRO A 560 5.15 -29.02 20.89
C PRO A 560 6.07 -28.28 19.91
N ASP A 561 6.51 -27.08 20.27
CA ASP A 561 7.38 -26.20 19.50
C ASP A 561 8.83 -26.70 19.37
N THR A 562 9.29 -27.60 20.26
CA THR A 562 10.64 -28.16 20.17
C THR A 562 10.72 -29.44 19.36
N ARG A 563 9.58 -30.09 19.04
CA ARG A 563 9.53 -31.34 18.26
C ARG A 563 9.60 -31.10 16.75
N LEU A 564 9.75 -32.17 15.97
CA LEU A 564 9.61 -32.12 14.51
C LEU A 564 8.14 -31.94 14.10
N SER A 565 7.91 -31.18 13.04
CA SER A 565 6.58 -30.86 12.48
C SER A 565 5.94 -32.01 11.69
N TRP A 566 4.66 -31.87 11.36
CA TRP A 566 4.01 -32.70 10.34
C TRP A 566 4.73 -32.64 8.98
N ILE A 567 5.24 -31.47 8.58
CA ILE A 567 6.00 -31.27 7.33
C ILE A 567 7.24 -32.18 7.29
N ALA A 568 7.92 -32.36 8.43
CA ALA A 568 9.05 -33.29 8.52
C ALA A 568 8.64 -34.75 8.24
N SER A 569 7.43 -35.16 8.64
CA SER A 569 6.85 -36.47 8.28
C SER A 569 6.40 -36.57 6.81
N MET A 570 6.21 -35.42 6.12
CA MET A 570 5.81 -35.37 4.71
C MET A 570 6.96 -35.48 3.71
N LEU A 571 8.22 -35.29 4.14
CA LEU A 571 9.41 -35.32 3.27
C LEU A 571 9.45 -36.49 2.26
N PRO A 572 9.10 -37.76 2.60
CA PRO A 572 9.10 -38.87 1.64
C PRO A 572 8.12 -38.69 0.48
N TYR A 573 7.02 -37.95 0.70
CA TYR A 573 5.97 -37.68 -0.28
C TYR A 573 6.29 -36.45 -1.13
N PHE A 574 7.26 -35.62 -0.70
CA PHE A 574 7.88 -34.57 -1.50
C PHE A 574 9.15 -35.05 -2.24
N GLY A 575 9.51 -36.34 -2.14
CA GLY A 575 10.67 -36.94 -2.80
C GLY A 575 11.94 -37.01 -1.93
N HIS A 576 11.97 -36.31 -0.80
CA HIS A 576 13.12 -36.21 0.12
C HIS A 576 13.16 -37.35 1.16
N ARG A 577 13.05 -38.60 0.69
CA ARG A 577 13.03 -39.80 1.55
C ARG A 577 14.37 -40.05 2.25
N ASP A 578 15.46 -39.64 1.63
CA ASP A 578 16.80 -39.58 2.20
C ASP A 578 16.86 -38.62 3.39
N TRP A 579 16.33 -37.40 3.25
CA TRP A 579 16.31 -36.41 4.34
C TRP A 579 15.48 -36.91 5.53
N HIS A 580 14.35 -37.59 5.27
CA HIS A 580 13.54 -38.21 6.32
C HIS A 580 14.29 -39.32 7.07
N GLN A 581 15.21 -40.04 6.42
CA GLN A 581 16.01 -41.09 7.08
C GLN A 581 17.10 -40.53 8.00
N GLU A 582 17.51 -39.28 7.77
CA GLU A 582 18.45 -38.55 8.64
C GLU A 582 17.77 -37.91 9.87
N LEU A 583 16.43 -37.85 9.92
CA LEU A 583 15.67 -37.19 10.99
C LEU A 583 15.36 -38.11 12.17
N GLU A 584 15.70 -37.62 13.36
CA GLU A 584 15.52 -38.30 14.64
C GLU A 584 14.37 -37.66 15.43
N PHE A 585 13.15 -38.18 15.25
CA PHE A 585 11.90 -37.70 15.88
C PHE A 585 11.86 -37.82 17.42
N GLY A 586 12.87 -38.47 18.04
CA GLY A 586 13.04 -38.46 19.50
C GLY A 586 13.65 -37.17 20.07
N TYR A 587 14.23 -36.31 19.23
CA TYR A 587 15.03 -35.14 19.65
C TYR A 587 14.46 -33.81 19.12
N ASN A 588 14.96 -32.70 19.66
CA ASN A 588 14.55 -31.37 19.21
C ASN A 588 14.85 -31.13 17.72
N TRP A 589 13.98 -30.42 17.02
CA TRP A 589 14.14 -30.12 15.59
C TRP A 589 15.40 -29.30 15.27
N ASN A 590 15.81 -28.41 16.17
CA ASN A 590 17.03 -27.59 16.07
C ASN A 590 18.24 -28.17 16.83
N GLY A 591 18.08 -29.34 17.45
CA GLY A 591 19.15 -30.03 18.18
C GLY A 591 20.24 -30.53 17.22
N THR A 592 21.42 -30.85 17.77
CA THR A 592 22.60 -31.29 17.01
C THR A 592 22.31 -32.44 16.04
N GLN A 593 21.36 -33.32 16.40
CA GLN A 593 20.88 -34.44 15.59
C GLN A 593 20.19 -33.97 14.30
N ASN A 594 19.20 -33.08 14.42
CA ASN A 594 18.29 -32.72 13.32
C ASN A 594 18.71 -31.45 12.57
N LYS A 595 19.58 -30.61 13.17
CA LYS A 595 19.98 -29.28 12.65
C LYS A 595 20.51 -29.31 11.20
N ALA A 596 21.20 -30.37 10.80
CA ALA A 596 21.76 -30.52 9.45
C ALA A 596 20.69 -30.72 8.36
N VAL A 597 19.53 -31.29 8.71
CA VAL A 597 18.38 -31.43 7.81
C VAL A 597 17.46 -30.23 7.94
N ALA A 598 17.17 -29.78 9.17
CA ALA A 598 16.31 -28.63 9.43
C ALA A 598 16.84 -27.31 8.84
N GLY A 599 18.15 -27.21 8.59
CA GLY A 599 18.78 -26.08 7.89
C GLY A 599 18.68 -26.11 6.36
N ARG A 600 18.15 -27.19 5.75
CA ARG A 600 17.97 -27.31 4.29
C ARG A 600 16.74 -26.52 3.84
N SER A 601 16.85 -25.81 2.71
CA SER A 601 15.71 -25.17 2.04
C SER A 601 14.78 -26.24 1.47
N LEU A 602 13.47 -26.04 1.64
CA LEU A 602 12.41 -26.94 1.16
C LEU A 602 11.43 -26.12 0.32
N ASP A 603 11.63 -26.11 -1.00
CA ASP A 603 10.89 -25.25 -1.93
C ASP A 603 9.37 -25.54 -1.94
N GLU A 604 8.98 -26.78 -1.65
CA GLU A 604 7.59 -27.22 -1.62
C GLU A 604 6.75 -26.48 -0.57
N VAL A 605 7.38 -25.95 0.48
CA VAL A 605 6.70 -25.18 1.55
C VAL A 605 6.96 -23.67 1.46
N VAL A 606 7.55 -23.20 0.36
CA VAL A 606 7.74 -21.78 0.07
C VAL A 606 6.63 -21.32 -0.88
N ASN A 607 5.90 -20.26 -0.51
CA ASN A 607 4.92 -19.65 -1.42
C ASN A 607 5.69 -18.83 -2.47
N PRO A 608 5.54 -19.09 -3.79
CA PRO A 608 6.27 -18.38 -4.84
C PRO A 608 6.00 -16.86 -4.88
N ALA A 609 4.82 -16.40 -4.45
CA ALA A 609 4.51 -14.98 -4.31
C ALA A 609 5.26 -14.33 -3.13
N LEU A 610 5.69 -15.13 -2.14
CA LEU A 610 6.37 -14.67 -0.95
C LEU A 610 7.90 -14.88 -1.00
N GLY A 611 8.39 -15.85 -1.77
CA GLY A 611 9.80 -16.19 -1.90
C GLY A 611 10.40 -16.82 -0.63
N PRO A 612 11.65 -17.31 -0.69
CA PRO A 612 12.31 -17.94 0.45
C PRO A 612 12.58 -16.93 1.58
N SER A 613 12.54 -17.41 2.83
CA SER A 613 12.81 -16.62 4.03
C SER A 613 13.40 -17.50 5.13
N THR A 614 14.05 -16.89 6.13
CA THR A 614 14.63 -17.61 7.28
C THR A 614 14.25 -16.95 8.60
N GLU A 615 14.06 -17.76 9.65
CA GLU A 615 13.92 -17.30 11.03
C GLU A 615 15.05 -17.93 11.86
N LYS A 616 15.80 -17.12 12.62
CA LYS A 616 16.92 -17.59 13.46
C LYS A 616 17.95 -18.47 12.72
N GLY A 617 18.10 -18.25 11.40
CA GLY A 617 19.01 -18.99 10.52
C GLY A 617 18.46 -20.31 9.96
N PHE A 618 17.16 -20.60 10.12
CA PHE A 618 16.49 -21.79 9.57
C PHE A 618 15.42 -21.40 8.53
N PRO A 619 15.28 -22.14 7.41
CA PRO A 619 14.25 -21.89 6.40
C PRO A 619 12.81 -22.03 6.95
N VAL A 620 11.93 -21.09 6.60
CA VAL A 620 10.54 -21.04 7.08
C VAL A 620 9.55 -21.74 6.14
N THR A 621 8.39 -22.10 6.67
CA THR A 621 7.21 -22.47 5.88
C THR A 621 6.29 -21.25 5.65
N HIS A 622 5.62 -21.23 4.49
CA HIS A 622 4.50 -20.33 4.18
C HIS A 622 3.14 -21.04 4.23
N TYR A 623 3.10 -22.30 4.67
CA TYR A 623 1.90 -23.12 4.76
C TYR A 623 1.82 -23.81 6.12
N VAL A 624 0.65 -23.78 6.74
CA VAL A 624 0.38 -24.42 8.04
C VAL A 624 -0.87 -25.29 7.96
N GLY A 625 -0.91 -26.33 8.80
CA GLY A 625 -2.12 -27.12 9.01
C GLY A 625 -3.12 -26.35 9.88
N LEU A 626 -4.40 -26.31 9.49
CA LEU A 626 -5.42 -25.59 10.24
C LEU A 626 -5.94 -26.42 11.42
N ALA A 627 -5.87 -25.83 12.61
CA ALA A 627 -6.11 -26.50 13.88
C ALA A 627 -7.57 -26.47 14.36
N GLY A 628 -8.35 -25.53 13.82
CA GLY A 628 -9.69 -25.20 14.29
C GLY A 628 -9.81 -23.75 14.79
N ILE A 629 -10.73 -23.51 15.73
CA ILE A 629 -11.05 -22.17 16.26
C ILE A 629 -10.67 -22.05 17.75
N GLY A 630 -9.96 -20.98 18.08
CA GLY A 630 -9.52 -20.64 19.44
C GLY A 630 -8.10 -21.11 19.75
N PRO A 631 -7.44 -20.49 20.76
CA PRO A 631 -6.00 -20.65 21.00
C PRO A 631 -5.59 -22.07 21.42
N ASP A 632 -6.54 -22.88 21.90
CA ASP A 632 -6.39 -24.26 22.34
C ASP A 632 -6.72 -25.30 21.25
N ALA A 633 -7.16 -24.90 20.05
CA ALA A 633 -7.70 -25.83 19.04
C ALA A 633 -6.74 -26.96 18.61
N ALA A 634 -5.43 -26.70 18.64
CA ALA A 634 -4.39 -27.68 18.34
C ALA A 634 -4.27 -28.79 19.40
N GLU A 635 -4.75 -28.57 20.62
CA GLU A 635 -4.71 -29.52 21.73
C GLU A 635 -6.05 -30.27 21.92
N LEU A 636 -7.12 -29.83 21.26
CA LEU A 636 -8.46 -30.44 21.37
C LEU A 636 -8.48 -31.91 20.92
N GLY A 637 -9.32 -32.69 21.62
CA GLY A 637 -9.54 -34.09 21.32
C GLY A 637 -10.31 -34.33 20.01
N PRO A 638 -10.28 -35.55 19.45
CA PRO A 638 -11.09 -35.91 18.30
C PRO A 638 -12.59 -35.73 18.59
N GLY A 639 -13.32 -35.05 17.68
CA GLY A 639 -14.76 -34.83 17.78
C GLY A 639 -15.19 -33.59 18.57
N ASP A 640 -14.27 -32.74 19.03
CA ASP A 640 -14.62 -31.39 19.51
C ASP A 640 -15.14 -30.53 18.34
N ARG A 641 -16.18 -29.73 18.57
CA ARG A 641 -16.81 -28.91 17.53
C ARG A 641 -15.92 -27.77 17.04
N ARG A 642 -14.93 -27.35 17.85
CA ARG A 642 -13.94 -26.34 17.46
C ARG A 642 -12.70 -26.93 16.80
N ALA A 643 -12.56 -28.25 16.70
CA ALA A 643 -11.39 -28.90 16.13
C ALA A 643 -11.38 -28.85 14.59
N GLY A 644 -10.25 -28.46 14.01
CA GLY A 644 -9.94 -28.57 12.57
C GLY A 644 -9.20 -29.87 12.22
N VAL A 645 -8.71 -29.98 10.99
CA VAL A 645 -8.06 -31.20 10.49
C VAL A 645 -6.79 -31.54 11.25
N PHE A 646 -5.96 -30.56 11.57
CA PHE A 646 -4.67 -30.76 12.25
C PHE A 646 -4.79 -30.53 13.75
N GLY A 647 -4.01 -31.27 14.54
CA GLY A 647 -3.76 -30.96 15.95
C GLY A 647 -2.44 -31.59 16.36
N TYR A 648 -1.82 -31.15 17.46
CA TYR A 648 -0.48 -31.58 17.84
C TYR A 648 -0.38 -33.10 17.94
N GLY A 649 -1.21 -33.74 18.77
CA GLY A 649 -1.29 -35.21 18.87
C GLY A 649 -2.40 -35.86 18.02
N ARG A 650 -3.23 -35.07 17.32
CA ARG A 650 -4.46 -35.53 16.68
C ARG A 650 -4.19 -36.06 15.27
N LYS A 651 -4.61 -37.31 15.01
CA LYS A 651 -4.67 -37.90 13.66
C LYS A 651 -6.12 -37.98 13.21
N THR A 652 -6.50 -37.14 12.25
CA THR A 652 -7.87 -37.07 11.70
C THR A 652 -8.00 -37.99 10.49
N ARG A 653 -9.07 -38.78 10.39
CA ARG A 653 -9.37 -39.59 9.19
C ARG A 653 -10.49 -38.94 8.41
N LEU A 654 -10.64 -39.30 7.13
CA LEU A 654 -11.69 -38.75 6.25
C LEU A 654 -13.11 -39.01 6.80
N GLN A 655 -13.32 -40.15 7.45
CA GLN A 655 -14.55 -40.53 8.15
C GLN A 655 -14.83 -39.72 9.43
N ASP A 656 -13.83 -39.02 9.97
CA ASP A 656 -13.94 -38.21 11.18
C ASP A 656 -14.28 -36.73 10.82
N ILE A 657 -14.60 -36.44 9.54
CA ILE A 657 -14.99 -35.12 9.01
C ILE A 657 -16.47 -35.15 8.55
N PRO A 658 -17.45 -35.10 9.48
CA PRO A 658 -18.88 -35.16 9.15
C PRO A 658 -19.38 -33.99 8.28
N ASP A 659 -18.74 -32.81 8.33
CA ASP A 659 -19.13 -31.65 7.51
C ASP A 659 -18.70 -31.79 6.03
N GLY A 660 -17.87 -32.80 5.73
CA GLY A 660 -17.44 -33.19 4.38
C GLY A 660 -16.08 -32.60 3.98
N ALA A 661 -15.21 -33.44 3.42
CA ALA A 661 -13.81 -33.06 3.13
C ALA A 661 -13.65 -31.89 2.13
N SER A 662 -14.61 -31.68 1.23
CA SER A 662 -14.66 -30.52 0.32
C SER A 662 -15.02 -29.21 1.01
N ASN A 663 -15.46 -29.28 2.27
CA ASN A 663 -16.02 -28.18 3.05
C ASN A 663 -15.21 -27.91 4.32
N THR A 664 -14.10 -28.62 4.53
CA THR A 664 -13.18 -28.40 5.65
C THR A 664 -11.79 -28.07 5.13
N ILE A 665 -11.21 -26.99 5.64
CA ILE A 665 -9.86 -26.55 5.30
C ILE A 665 -8.84 -27.43 6.04
N ALA A 666 -7.89 -28.00 5.29
CA ALA A 666 -6.76 -28.74 5.82
C ALA A 666 -5.52 -27.84 5.98
N THR A 667 -5.20 -27.04 4.96
CA THR A 667 -4.01 -26.17 4.95
C THR A 667 -4.36 -24.73 4.59
N VAL A 668 -3.61 -23.79 5.14
CA VAL A 668 -3.75 -22.35 4.88
C VAL A 668 -2.39 -21.69 4.67
N GLY A 669 -2.35 -20.68 3.80
CA GLY A 669 -1.18 -19.82 3.63
C GLY A 669 -0.94 -18.92 4.85
N VAL A 670 0.33 -18.68 5.18
CA VAL A 670 0.77 -17.66 6.15
C VAL A 670 1.78 -16.71 5.53
N SER A 671 1.58 -15.41 5.78
CA SER A 671 2.41 -14.31 5.25
C SER A 671 3.17 -13.57 6.35
N ALA A 672 2.75 -13.73 7.61
CA ALA A 672 3.37 -13.14 8.79
C ALA A 672 3.46 -14.14 9.95
N LYS A 673 4.20 -13.75 11.00
CA LYS A 673 4.56 -14.63 12.14
C LYS A 673 5.18 -15.96 11.66
N LEU A 674 5.95 -15.95 10.56
CA LEU A 674 6.52 -17.15 9.91
C LEU A 674 7.39 -17.96 10.88
N GLY A 675 7.49 -19.28 10.69
CA GLY A 675 8.31 -20.15 11.53
C GLY A 675 9.02 -21.27 10.73
N PRO A 676 10.09 -21.89 11.29
CA PRO A 676 10.88 -22.90 10.59
C PRO A 676 10.05 -24.12 10.19
N TRP A 677 10.21 -24.62 8.95
CA TRP A 677 9.39 -25.73 8.44
C TRP A 677 9.52 -27.02 9.26
N ALA A 678 10.70 -27.25 9.86
CA ALA A 678 10.97 -28.40 10.70
C ALA A 678 10.36 -28.29 12.11
N SER A 679 9.98 -27.09 12.55
CA SER A 679 9.49 -26.83 13.90
C SER A 679 8.03 -27.23 14.06
N GLY A 680 7.74 -28.07 15.06
CA GLY A 680 6.38 -28.31 15.53
C GLY A 680 5.74 -27.05 16.15
N GLY A 681 4.55 -27.23 16.72
CA GLY A 681 3.82 -26.14 17.38
C GLY A 681 3.27 -25.09 16.39
N ASN A 682 3.15 -23.85 16.87
CA ASN A 682 2.57 -22.72 16.14
C ASN A 682 3.34 -22.33 14.85
N ALA A 683 4.55 -22.84 14.65
CA ALA A 683 5.30 -22.67 13.41
C ALA A 683 4.62 -23.35 12.22
N THR A 684 3.98 -24.50 12.43
CA THR A 684 3.45 -25.37 11.36
C THR A 684 1.99 -25.80 11.53
N VAL A 685 1.38 -25.59 12.69
CA VAL A 685 -0.06 -25.82 12.95
C VAL A 685 -0.64 -24.63 13.71
N ARG A 686 -1.73 -24.03 13.21
CA ARG A 686 -2.35 -22.81 13.79
C ARG A 686 -3.86 -22.86 13.82
N ALA A 687 -4.47 -22.16 14.77
CA ALA A 687 -5.91 -21.97 14.85
C ALA A 687 -6.32 -20.57 14.32
N PHE A 688 -7.59 -20.41 13.97
CA PHE A 688 -8.19 -19.08 13.86
C PHE A 688 -8.50 -18.56 15.26
N THR A 689 -7.85 -17.46 15.65
CA THR A 689 -7.92 -16.89 17.01
C THR A 689 -8.49 -15.48 17.04
N GLU A 690 -8.19 -14.64 16.06
CA GLU A 690 -8.57 -13.22 16.07
C GLU A 690 -9.03 -12.75 14.68
N GLN A 691 -10.22 -12.15 14.62
CA GLN A 691 -10.76 -11.58 13.38
C GLN A 691 -10.14 -10.20 13.09
N PRO A 692 -9.91 -9.82 11.81
CA PRO A 692 -10.20 -10.60 10.60
C PRO A 692 -9.17 -11.72 10.37
N TYR A 693 -9.63 -12.95 10.10
CA TYR A 693 -8.73 -14.09 9.95
C TYR A 693 -7.83 -14.01 8.70
N ILE A 694 -8.35 -13.50 7.58
CA ILE A 694 -7.60 -13.37 6.32
C ILE A 694 -6.84 -12.04 6.32
N ASN A 695 -5.51 -12.09 6.13
CA ASN A 695 -4.60 -10.95 6.11
C ASN A 695 -4.62 -10.07 7.39
N GLY A 696 -5.12 -10.59 8.51
CA GLY A 696 -5.19 -9.90 9.80
C GLY A 696 -4.18 -10.39 10.84
N PRO A 697 -4.44 -10.18 12.14
CA PRO A 697 -3.45 -10.26 13.21
C PRO A 697 -2.84 -11.66 13.39
N ASP A 698 -3.58 -12.73 13.11
CA ASP A 698 -3.07 -14.12 13.18
C ASP A 698 -1.95 -14.43 12.16
N GLY A 699 -1.80 -13.61 11.12
CA GLY A 699 -0.75 -13.71 10.11
C GLY A 699 -1.03 -14.71 8.97
N PHE A 700 -2.26 -15.20 8.87
CA PHE A 700 -2.73 -15.94 7.69
C PHE A 700 -2.83 -15.03 6.46
N GLY A 701 -2.52 -15.58 5.30
CA GLY A 701 -2.52 -14.86 4.04
C GLY A 701 -1.56 -15.50 3.04
N SER A 702 -1.88 -15.43 1.76
CA SER A 702 -1.11 -16.09 0.70
C SER A 702 -0.41 -15.11 -0.26
N GLY A 703 -0.18 -13.87 0.21
CA GLY A 703 0.41 -12.77 -0.55
C GLY A 703 -0.57 -12.01 -1.44
N GLN A 704 -1.84 -12.44 -1.49
CA GLN A 704 -2.90 -11.80 -2.26
C GLN A 704 -3.57 -10.69 -1.43
N PRO A 705 -3.75 -9.47 -1.97
CA PRO A 705 -4.26 -8.33 -1.20
C PRO A 705 -5.77 -8.40 -0.89
N ASN A 706 -6.52 -9.21 -1.63
CA ASN A 706 -7.98 -9.30 -1.58
C ASN A 706 -8.50 -10.65 -1.05
N GLY A 707 -7.64 -11.51 -0.52
CA GLY A 707 -8.01 -12.85 -0.06
C GLY A 707 -6.81 -13.75 0.20
N MET A 708 -7.05 -15.05 0.32
CA MET A 708 -5.99 -16.07 0.39
C MET A 708 -6.41 -17.38 -0.29
N LEU A 709 -5.43 -18.15 -0.74
CA LEU A 709 -5.64 -19.55 -1.13
C LEU A 709 -5.61 -20.45 0.11
N VAL A 710 -6.47 -21.48 0.09
CA VAL A 710 -6.55 -22.53 1.11
C VAL A 710 -6.63 -23.90 0.45
N GLY A 711 -6.07 -24.91 1.11
CA GLY A 711 -6.19 -26.31 0.72
C GLY A 711 -7.28 -27.02 1.51
N MET A 712 -8.24 -27.63 0.82
CA MET A 712 -9.35 -28.38 1.39
C MET A 712 -8.94 -29.82 1.71
N ALA A 713 -9.64 -30.48 2.64
CA ALA A 713 -9.35 -31.85 3.05
C ALA A 713 -9.66 -32.92 1.98
N ASP A 714 -10.32 -32.57 0.88
CA ASP A 714 -10.48 -33.42 -0.32
C ASP A 714 -9.35 -33.28 -1.35
N GLY A 715 -8.38 -32.40 -1.09
CA GLY A 715 -7.26 -32.08 -2.00
C GLY A 715 -7.57 -31.00 -3.04
N SER A 716 -8.76 -30.39 -3.02
CA SER A 716 -9.06 -29.20 -3.82
C SER A 716 -8.42 -27.94 -3.21
N VAL A 717 -8.13 -26.94 -4.06
CA VAL A 717 -7.64 -25.62 -3.63
C VAL A 717 -8.74 -24.61 -3.90
N ARG A 718 -8.98 -23.69 -2.95
CA ARG A 718 -9.99 -22.63 -3.07
C ARG A 718 -9.41 -21.27 -2.74
N PHE A 719 -9.94 -20.22 -3.37
CA PHE A 719 -9.63 -18.84 -3.04
C PHE A 719 -10.74 -18.27 -2.17
N LEU A 720 -10.39 -17.77 -0.98
CA LEU A 720 -11.32 -17.13 -0.05
C LEU A 720 -11.06 -15.61 -0.08
N SER A 721 -12.10 -14.83 -0.38
CA SER A 721 -12.02 -13.37 -0.36
C SER A 721 -11.85 -12.85 1.07
N GLN A 722 -11.11 -11.76 1.26
CA GLN A 722 -11.01 -11.08 2.56
C GLN A 722 -12.38 -10.58 3.06
N GLY A 723 -13.31 -10.30 2.16
CA GLY A 723 -14.69 -9.92 2.48
C GLY A 723 -15.68 -11.09 2.63
N VAL A 724 -15.20 -12.33 2.78
CA VAL A 724 -16.09 -13.47 3.09
C VAL A 724 -16.58 -13.37 4.55
N ASP A 725 -17.81 -13.82 4.79
CA ASP A 725 -18.39 -13.82 6.14
C ASP A 725 -17.56 -14.68 7.12
N PRO A 726 -17.19 -14.17 8.31
CA PRO A 726 -16.38 -14.91 9.28
C PRO A 726 -17.00 -16.22 9.76
N GLY A 727 -18.34 -16.30 9.87
CA GLY A 727 -19.02 -17.54 10.24
C GLY A 727 -18.85 -18.65 9.19
N ILE A 728 -18.73 -18.27 7.91
CA ILE A 728 -18.37 -19.23 6.84
C ILE A 728 -16.93 -19.70 7.02
N LEU A 729 -15.98 -18.83 7.37
CA LEU A 729 -14.60 -19.23 7.66
C LEU A 729 -14.50 -20.15 8.88
N GLU A 730 -15.23 -19.84 9.93
CA GLU A 730 -15.32 -20.65 11.14
C GLU A 730 -15.91 -22.03 10.85
N HIS A 731 -17.00 -22.11 10.08
CA HIS A 731 -17.54 -23.38 9.62
C HIS A 731 -16.50 -24.19 8.83
N LEU A 732 -15.87 -23.58 7.81
CA LEU A 732 -14.82 -24.21 7.00
C LEU A 732 -13.57 -24.60 7.81
N ALA A 733 -13.32 -23.98 8.96
CA ALA A 733 -12.17 -24.27 9.82
C ALA A 733 -12.34 -25.52 10.70
N THR A 734 -13.56 -26.04 10.82
CA THR A 734 -13.90 -27.15 11.74
C THR A 734 -14.25 -28.43 10.97
N VAL A 735 -14.03 -29.59 11.58
CA VAL A 735 -14.37 -30.90 10.98
C VAL A 735 -15.86 -31.27 11.16
N GLY A 736 -16.52 -30.66 12.14
CA GLY A 736 -17.85 -31.03 12.63
C GLY A 736 -18.52 -29.93 13.45
N GLY A 737 -18.48 -28.69 12.96
CA GLY A 737 -19.17 -27.56 13.56
C GLY A 737 -20.68 -27.78 13.60
N GLY A 738 -21.24 -28.47 12.59
CA GLY A 738 -22.65 -28.90 12.55
C GLY A 738 -23.64 -27.80 12.15
N GLU A 739 -23.16 -26.75 11.50
CA GLU A 739 -23.97 -25.65 10.95
C GLU A 739 -24.35 -25.93 9.49
N LYS A 740 -25.49 -25.40 9.04
CA LYS A 740 -26.00 -25.63 7.67
C LYS A 740 -25.81 -24.40 6.80
N VAL A 741 -24.59 -24.22 6.29
CA VAL A 741 -24.28 -23.16 5.32
C VAL A 741 -24.42 -23.69 3.90
N SER A 742 -25.14 -22.96 3.04
CA SER A 742 -25.24 -23.28 1.60
C SER A 742 -24.04 -22.69 0.86
N LEU A 743 -23.15 -23.55 0.37
CA LEU A 743 -21.90 -23.17 -0.30
C LEU A 743 -22.07 -22.46 -1.66
N ALA A 744 -23.32 -22.33 -2.15
CA ALA A 744 -23.63 -21.64 -3.40
C ALA A 744 -23.37 -20.11 -3.36
N SER A 745 -22.99 -19.56 -2.20
CA SER A 745 -22.60 -18.16 -2.01
C SER A 745 -21.10 -17.87 -2.22
N LEU A 746 -20.27 -18.90 -2.48
CA LEU A 746 -18.81 -18.76 -2.55
C LEU A 746 -18.23 -18.61 -3.96
N ASP A 747 -18.98 -18.94 -5.01
CA ASP A 747 -18.54 -18.73 -6.40
C ASP A 747 -18.94 -17.34 -6.90
N PRO A 748 -18.05 -16.61 -7.59
CA PRO A 748 -18.45 -15.41 -8.32
C PRO A 748 -19.38 -15.82 -9.47
N ALA A 749 -20.67 -15.49 -9.34
CA ALA A 749 -21.62 -15.68 -10.43
C ALA A 749 -21.08 -15.00 -11.71
N PRO A 750 -21.07 -15.69 -12.87
CA PRO A 750 -20.64 -15.07 -14.11
C PRO A 750 -21.53 -13.86 -14.38
N SER A 751 -20.92 -12.70 -14.65
CA SER A 751 -21.62 -11.46 -14.97
C SER A 751 -22.72 -11.73 -15.99
N PRO A 752 -23.98 -11.33 -15.74
CA PRO A 752 -25.02 -11.45 -16.74
C PRO A 752 -24.54 -10.82 -18.05
N PRO A 753 -24.65 -11.50 -19.21
CA PRO A 753 -24.22 -10.91 -20.46
C PRO A 753 -24.98 -9.60 -20.66
N LEU A 754 -24.24 -8.51 -20.89
CA LEU A 754 -24.79 -7.19 -21.16
C LEU A 754 -25.86 -7.32 -22.25
N LEU A 755 -27.13 -7.15 -21.86
CA LEU A 755 -28.23 -7.09 -22.81
C LEU A 755 -27.94 -5.91 -23.74
N PRO A 756 -27.92 -6.11 -25.07
CA PRO A 756 -27.67 -5.02 -26.00
C PRO A 756 -28.77 -3.95 -25.84
N SER A 757 -28.35 -2.69 -25.80
CA SER A 757 -29.22 -1.53 -25.58
C SER A 757 -30.50 -1.61 -26.43
N PRO A 758 -31.70 -1.48 -25.82
CA PRO A 758 -32.94 -1.54 -26.58
C PRO A 758 -33.00 -0.44 -27.63
N GLN A 759 -33.03 -0.82 -28.91
CA GLN A 759 -33.45 0.09 -29.98
C GLN A 759 -34.91 0.47 -29.75
N ALA A 760 -35.23 1.76 -29.85
CA ALA A 760 -36.58 2.27 -29.64
C ALA A 760 -37.53 1.85 -30.78
N PRO A 761 -38.66 1.17 -30.48
CA PRO A 761 -39.76 1.00 -31.43
C PRO A 761 -40.74 2.20 -31.36
N PRO A 762 -41.49 2.49 -32.44
CA PRO A 762 -42.33 3.67 -32.54
C PRO A 762 -43.68 3.55 -31.79
N ALA A 763 -44.31 4.70 -31.55
CA ALA A 763 -45.52 4.82 -30.74
C ALA A 763 -46.83 4.39 -31.42
N ALA A 764 -47.67 3.67 -30.68
CA ALA A 764 -49.14 3.60 -30.80
C ALA A 764 -49.67 3.07 -29.43
N ALA A 765 -50.37 3.85 -28.60
CA ALA A 765 -51.73 4.42 -28.72
C ALA A 765 -52.84 3.52 -28.09
N ASN A 766 -53.24 3.84 -26.84
CA ASN A 766 -54.45 3.44 -26.09
C ASN A 766 -54.73 1.92 -25.95
N THR A 767 -55.31 1.37 -24.87
CA THR A 767 -56.19 1.83 -23.77
C THR A 767 -55.96 0.80 -22.62
N GLU A 768 -56.33 0.89 -21.35
CA GLU A 768 -57.41 1.56 -20.60
C GLU A 768 -57.02 1.57 -19.10
N LYS A 769 -57.69 2.36 -18.24
CA LYS A 769 -57.22 2.63 -16.86
C LYS A 769 -58.11 2.01 -15.76
N PRO A 770 -57.64 1.04 -14.98
CA PRO A 770 -58.24 0.68 -13.69
C PRO A 770 -57.66 1.53 -12.54
N LYS A 771 -58.47 2.45 -12.05
CA LYS A 771 -58.55 2.96 -10.66
C LYS A 771 -57.33 2.72 -9.74
N ALA A 772 -56.52 3.76 -9.57
CA ALA A 772 -55.56 3.82 -8.47
C ALA A 772 -56.29 4.09 -7.14
N GLU A 773 -56.04 3.22 -6.16
CA GLU A 773 -56.29 3.46 -4.73
C GLU A 773 -55.23 4.47 -4.21
N PRO A 774 -55.49 5.28 -3.17
CA PRO A 774 -54.55 6.32 -2.76
C PRO A 774 -53.23 5.71 -2.30
N ALA A 775 -52.11 6.24 -2.81
CA ALA A 775 -50.82 5.97 -2.21
C ALA A 775 -50.88 6.38 -0.73
N PRO A 776 -50.43 5.53 0.22
CA PRO A 776 -50.38 5.93 1.61
C PRO A 776 -49.49 7.16 1.73
N ALA A 777 -49.96 8.17 2.45
CA ALA A 777 -49.15 9.35 2.78
C ALA A 777 -47.82 8.90 3.41
N PRO A 778 -46.73 9.69 3.27
CA PRO A 778 -45.50 9.41 3.97
C PRO A 778 -45.82 9.16 5.44
N ARG A 779 -45.48 7.98 5.96
CA ARG A 779 -45.49 7.77 7.40
C ARG A 779 -44.44 8.71 7.95
N GLU A 780 -44.89 9.78 8.61
CA GLU A 780 -44.07 10.49 9.57
C GLU A 780 -43.51 9.43 10.52
N ILE A 781 -42.22 9.14 10.39
CA ILE A 781 -41.49 8.39 11.39
C ILE A 781 -41.52 9.29 12.62
N PRO A 782 -42.17 8.88 13.73
CA PRO A 782 -42.20 9.72 14.92
C PRO A 782 -40.76 10.05 15.31
N ALA A 783 -40.48 11.32 15.60
CA ALA A 783 -39.15 11.76 15.98
C ALA A 783 -38.63 10.83 17.09
N ALA A 784 -37.60 10.03 16.76
CA ALA A 784 -37.07 9.04 17.67
C ALA A 784 -36.51 9.79 18.88
N GLN A 785 -37.18 9.67 20.03
CA GLN A 785 -36.62 10.17 21.27
C GLN A 785 -35.31 9.41 21.51
N PRO A 786 -34.20 10.11 21.81
CA PRO A 786 -32.92 9.45 22.05
C PRO A 786 -33.09 8.41 23.18
N PRO A 787 -32.41 7.25 23.09
CA PRO A 787 -32.56 6.18 24.07
C PRO A 787 -32.44 6.70 25.51
N ALA A 788 -33.46 6.42 26.33
CA ALA A 788 -33.61 7.01 27.67
C ALA A 788 -32.52 6.62 28.69
N ASP A 789 -31.56 5.78 28.28
CA ASP A 789 -30.50 5.18 29.09
C ASP A 789 -29.09 5.60 28.61
N GLN A 790 -28.98 6.70 27.84
CA GLN A 790 -27.68 7.27 27.51
C GLN A 790 -27.02 7.88 28.78
N PRO A 791 -25.73 7.59 29.05
CA PRO A 791 -25.05 8.08 30.25
C PRO A 791 -24.93 9.61 30.21
N LYS A 792 -25.61 10.27 31.15
CA LYS A 792 -25.53 11.72 31.32
C LYS A 792 -24.09 12.13 31.64
N MET A 793 -23.67 13.20 30.97
CA MET A 793 -22.31 13.73 30.90
C MET A 793 -21.58 13.74 32.26
N ALA A 794 -20.57 12.88 32.39
CA ALA A 794 -19.46 13.14 33.30
C ALA A 794 -18.59 14.21 32.63
N MET A 795 -18.77 15.48 33.03
CA MET A 795 -17.95 16.58 32.50
C MET A 795 -16.48 16.32 32.81
N VAL A 796 -15.65 16.33 31.77
CA VAL A 796 -14.20 16.38 31.91
C VAL A 796 -13.83 17.75 32.48
N ASP A 797 -13.11 17.77 33.59
CA ASP A 797 -12.56 19.01 34.14
C ASP A 797 -11.39 19.46 33.25
N VAL A 798 -11.71 20.31 32.28
CA VAL A 798 -10.74 20.81 31.29
C VAL A 798 -9.66 21.66 31.95
N GLU A 799 -9.98 22.44 33.00
CA GLU A 799 -8.98 23.24 33.71
C GLU A 799 -7.98 22.35 34.45
N ALA A 800 -8.46 21.27 35.09
CA ALA A 800 -7.59 20.27 35.70
C ALA A 800 -6.74 19.51 34.67
N ARG A 801 -7.34 19.03 33.56
CA ARG A 801 -6.61 18.32 32.49
C ARG A 801 -5.58 19.20 31.78
N LEU A 802 -5.89 20.48 31.55
CA LEU A 802 -4.95 21.46 30.99
C LEU A 802 -3.75 21.74 31.91
N ALA A 803 -3.90 21.50 33.22
CA ALA A 803 -2.83 21.64 34.20
C ALA A 803 -1.92 20.40 34.32
N ASP A 804 -2.28 19.27 33.70
CA ASP A 804 -1.50 18.02 33.79
C ASP A 804 -0.10 18.20 33.16
N PRO A 805 0.96 17.68 33.80
CA PRO A 805 2.34 17.86 33.34
C PRO A 805 2.73 16.88 32.23
N VAL A 806 3.44 17.39 31.22
CA VAL A 806 3.97 16.67 30.07
C VAL A 806 5.49 16.75 30.09
N SER A 807 6.16 15.65 30.44
CA SER A 807 7.63 15.61 30.64
C SER A 807 8.42 15.94 29.38
N LYS A 808 7.97 15.46 28.22
CA LYS A 808 8.50 15.83 26.90
C LYS A 808 7.45 15.60 25.83
N ILE A 809 7.29 16.57 24.92
CA ILE A 809 6.53 16.38 23.68
C ILE A 809 7.21 17.12 22.52
N GLU A 810 7.16 16.54 21.33
CA GLU A 810 7.86 17.04 20.15
C GLU A 810 7.04 16.72 18.89
N PHE A 811 6.49 17.77 18.28
CA PHE A 811 5.87 17.74 16.96
C PHE A 811 6.88 18.31 15.96
N PRO A 812 7.58 17.49 15.15
CA PRO A 812 8.61 17.96 14.22
C PRO A 812 8.03 18.60 12.95
N GLY A 813 6.74 18.39 12.69
CA GLY A 813 6.04 18.82 11.48
C GLY A 813 4.73 18.04 11.31
N THR A 814 4.13 17.64 12.42
CA THR A 814 2.96 16.75 12.47
C THR A 814 1.72 17.47 11.92
N PRO A 815 0.83 16.83 11.14
CA PRO A 815 -0.44 17.42 10.75
C PRO A 815 -1.23 17.94 11.95
N LEU A 816 -1.86 19.12 11.83
CA LEU A 816 -2.64 19.74 12.92
C LEU A 816 -3.69 18.79 13.51
N VAL A 817 -4.39 18.01 12.66
CA VAL A 817 -5.36 17.00 13.09
C VAL A 817 -4.70 15.94 13.98
N THR A 818 -3.71 15.21 13.48
CA THR A 818 -2.97 14.17 14.21
C THR A 818 -2.31 14.68 15.51
N ALA A 819 -1.84 15.93 15.52
CA ALA A 819 -1.23 16.52 16.71
C ALA A 819 -2.28 16.86 17.80
N VAL A 820 -3.47 17.31 17.41
CA VAL A 820 -4.60 17.54 18.31
C VAL A 820 -5.22 16.23 18.77
N ASP A 821 -5.35 15.23 17.89
CA ASP A 821 -5.88 13.89 18.22
C ASP A 821 -5.03 13.24 19.31
N LEU A 822 -3.70 13.26 19.16
CA LEU A 822 -2.78 12.77 20.20
C LEU A 822 -2.98 13.49 21.55
N LEU A 823 -3.15 14.82 21.54
CA LEU A 823 -3.38 15.60 22.77
C LEU A 823 -4.77 15.32 23.37
N SER A 824 -5.79 15.10 22.52
CA SER A 824 -7.14 14.69 22.90
C SER A 824 -7.13 13.32 23.57
N GLU A 825 -6.44 12.33 22.99
CA GLU A 825 -6.25 11.00 23.55
C GLU A 825 -5.48 11.03 24.88
N MET A 826 -4.33 11.73 24.92
CA MET A 826 -3.50 11.84 26.12
C MET A 826 -4.22 12.52 27.30
N SER A 827 -5.10 13.47 27.01
CA SER A 827 -5.77 14.29 28.04
C SER A 827 -7.22 13.92 28.29
N THR A 828 -7.83 13.10 27.44
CA THR A 828 -9.27 12.83 27.36
C THR A 828 -10.15 14.09 27.16
N ILE A 829 -9.57 15.25 26.80
CA ILE A 829 -10.32 16.48 26.51
C ILE A 829 -10.83 16.42 25.05
N PRO A 830 -12.14 16.46 24.79
CA PRO A 830 -12.67 16.57 23.42
C PRO A 830 -12.30 17.93 22.81
N VAL A 831 -11.86 17.91 21.54
CA VAL A 831 -11.44 19.11 20.81
C VAL A 831 -12.32 19.32 19.58
N THR A 832 -12.88 20.52 19.44
CA THR A 832 -13.66 20.98 18.29
C THR A 832 -12.82 21.96 17.46
N TYR A 833 -12.98 21.96 16.14
CA TYR A 833 -12.38 22.96 15.25
C TYR A 833 -13.39 24.01 14.81
N ASP A 834 -13.02 25.29 14.93
CA ASP A 834 -13.71 26.39 14.27
C ASP A 834 -13.25 26.47 12.81
N LEU A 835 -13.94 25.71 11.96
CA LEU A 835 -13.58 25.54 10.54
C LEU A 835 -13.66 26.87 9.75
N ASP A 836 -14.54 27.78 10.14
CA ASP A 836 -14.67 29.10 9.51
C ASP A 836 -13.47 30.01 9.89
N ALA A 837 -12.99 29.94 11.14
CA ALA A 837 -11.74 30.61 11.53
C ALA A 837 -10.50 30.00 10.87
N LEU A 838 -10.46 28.68 10.66
CA LEU A 838 -9.39 28.00 9.91
C LEU A 838 -9.38 28.44 8.42
N GLU A 839 -10.54 28.52 7.76
CA GLU A 839 -10.64 29.03 6.37
C GLU A 839 -10.16 30.49 6.27
N MET A 840 -10.59 31.35 7.20
CA MET A 840 -10.19 32.75 7.30
C MET A 840 -8.67 32.89 7.37
N LEU A 841 -8.03 32.19 8.31
CA LEU A 841 -6.57 32.22 8.48
C LEU A 841 -5.85 31.49 7.33
N GLY A 842 -6.53 30.56 6.66
CA GLY A 842 -6.00 29.80 5.55
C GLY A 842 -5.18 28.59 5.95
N ILE A 843 -5.58 27.95 7.05
CA ILE A 843 -4.86 26.85 7.68
C ILE A 843 -5.64 25.56 7.39
N GLY A 844 -5.00 24.60 6.74
CA GLY A 844 -5.58 23.27 6.54
C GLY A 844 -5.47 22.42 7.81
N ILE A 845 -6.42 21.50 8.03
CA ILE A 845 -6.33 20.53 9.14
C ILE A 845 -5.12 19.59 9.02
N PHE A 846 -4.55 19.45 7.83
CA PHE A 846 -3.32 18.69 7.58
C PHE A 846 -2.04 19.54 7.64
N ASP A 847 -2.13 20.85 7.90
CA ASP A 847 -0.96 21.71 7.90
C ASP A 847 0.02 21.32 9.02
N PRO A 848 1.34 21.25 8.73
CA PRO A 848 2.32 20.77 9.69
C PRO A 848 2.51 21.79 10.82
N VAL A 849 2.15 21.42 12.05
CA VAL A 849 2.46 22.17 13.28
C VAL A 849 3.81 21.76 13.84
N ARG A 850 4.50 22.72 14.48
CA ARG A 850 5.79 22.47 15.15
C ARG A 850 5.77 23.04 16.56
N ALA A 851 6.01 22.17 17.54
CA ALA A 851 6.26 22.56 18.92
C ALA A 851 7.15 21.52 19.60
N ARG A 852 8.05 21.97 20.48
CA ARG A 852 8.93 21.12 21.28
C ARG A 852 8.99 21.68 22.69
N LEU A 853 8.49 20.92 23.65
CA LEU A 853 8.43 21.31 25.06
C LEU A 853 8.97 20.18 25.93
N ILE A 854 9.56 20.56 27.06
CA ILE A 854 10.11 19.69 28.10
C ILE A 854 9.60 20.26 29.42
N ASP A 855 9.10 19.41 30.31
CA ASP A 855 8.53 19.76 31.62
C ASP A 855 7.50 20.91 31.57
N ALA A 856 6.54 20.81 30.64
CA ALA A 856 5.51 21.83 30.39
C ALA A 856 4.11 21.32 30.77
N LYS A 857 3.13 22.21 30.96
CA LYS A 857 1.72 21.80 31.13
C LYS A 857 1.08 21.56 29.77
N LEU A 858 0.02 20.75 29.75
CA LEU A 858 -0.78 20.53 28.54
C LEU A 858 -1.30 21.86 27.93
N ALA A 859 -1.68 22.84 28.77
CA ALA A 859 -2.02 24.20 28.34
C ALA A 859 -0.91 24.89 27.53
N ASP A 860 0.34 24.78 28.00
CA ASP A 860 1.51 25.38 27.34
C ASP A 860 1.79 24.70 26.00
N VAL A 861 1.57 23.38 25.94
CA VAL A 861 1.70 22.56 24.71
C VAL A 861 0.66 22.97 23.66
N PHE A 862 -0.63 23.05 24.01
CA PHE A 862 -1.68 23.54 23.11
C PHE A 862 -1.40 24.97 22.64
N ALA A 863 -1.00 25.86 23.56
CA ALA A 863 -0.69 27.26 23.23
C ALA A 863 0.50 27.36 22.26
N ALA A 864 1.59 26.64 22.51
CA ALA A 864 2.78 26.65 21.65
C ALA A 864 2.50 26.03 20.27
N MET A 865 1.76 24.92 20.22
CA MET A 865 1.38 24.25 18.99
C MET A 865 0.50 25.14 18.10
N LEU A 866 -0.59 25.69 18.65
CA LEU A 866 -1.56 26.49 17.88
C LEU A 866 -0.99 27.85 17.47
N SER A 867 -0.25 28.52 18.37
CA SER A 867 0.38 29.81 18.06
C SER A 867 1.43 29.72 16.94
N SER A 868 2.03 28.54 16.69
CA SER A 868 2.93 28.31 15.54
C SER A 868 2.27 28.59 14.17
N LYS A 869 0.93 28.54 14.11
CA LYS A 869 0.10 28.87 12.94
C LYS A 869 -0.74 30.14 13.12
N GLY A 870 -0.65 30.82 14.26
CA GLY A 870 -1.52 31.95 14.60
C GLY A 870 -2.92 31.56 15.09
N LEU A 871 -3.14 30.28 15.43
CA LEU A 871 -4.36 29.81 16.09
C LEU A 871 -4.27 30.00 17.62
N ALA A 872 -5.41 29.90 18.28
CA ALA A 872 -5.55 29.83 19.72
C ALA A 872 -6.58 28.75 20.09
N TYR A 873 -6.68 28.41 21.38
CA TYR A 873 -7.80 27.64 21.90
C TYR A 873 -8.70 28.52 22.77
N ALA A 874 -9.97 28.16 22.85
CA ALA A 874 -10.93 28.64 23.84
C ALA A 874 -11.48 27.44 24.63
N VAL A 875 -11.85 27.66 25.89
CA VAL A 875 -12.54 26.65 26.71
C VAL A 875 -14.02 27.00 26.71
N GLU A 876 -14.85 26.16 26.11
CA GLU A 876 -16.29 26.38 25.94
C GLU A 876 -17.02 25.07 26.27
N ASN A 877 -18.10 25.14 27.07
CA ASN A 877 -18.94 24.00 27.48
C ASN A 877 -18.21 22.74 28.02
N GLY A 878 -17.04 22.90 28.65
CA GLY A 878 -16.24 21.78 29.17
C GLY A 878 -15.42 21.05 28.09
N GLN A 879 -15.04 21.76 27.03
CA GLN A 879 -14.22 21.25 25.92
C GLN A 879 -13.26 22.33 25.40
N LEU A 880 -12.39 21.96 24.45
CA LEU A 880 -11.51 22.89 23.74
C LEU A 880 -12.03 23.20 22.33
N LEU A 881 -12.12 24.48 22.00
CA LEU A 881 -12.38 24.98 20.65
C LEU A 881 -11.09 25.55 20.06
N VAL A 882 -10.57 24.95 18.99
CA VAL A 882 -9.42 25.47 18.22
C VAL A 882 -9.95 26.51 17.22
N THR A 883 -9.58 27.77 17.42
CA THR A 883 -10.14 28.93 16.71
C THR A 883 -9.08 30.05 16.51
N CYS A 884 -9.48 31.18 15.94
CA CYS A 884 -8.63 32.36 15.83
C CYS A 884 -8.46 33.09 17.19
N PRO A 885 -7.39 33.91 17.35
CA PRO A 885 -7.12 34.61 18.60
C PRO A 885 -8.29 35.52 19.04
N PRO A 886 -8.58 35.65 20.36
CA PRO A 886 -9.76 36.37 20.86
C PRO A 886 -9.98 37.77 20.25
N LYS A 887 -8.90 38.52 20.02
CA LYS A 887 -8.92 39.83 19.35
C LYS A 887 -9.61 39.80 17.98
N MET A 888 -9.39 38.76 17.17
CA MET A 888 -10.04 38.64 15.86
C MET A 888 -11.53 38.31 15.96
N ARG A 889 -11.97 37.70 17.08
CA ARG A 889 -13.38 37.40 17.35
C ARG A 889 -14.15 38.59 17.94
N THR A 890 -13.49 39.47 18.69
CA THR A 890 -14.16 40.56 19.45
C THR A 890 -13.84 41.98 18.97
N ASP A 891 -12.66 42.24 18.42
CA ASP A 891 -12.25 43.61 18.09
C ASP A 891 -12.92 44.06 16.79
N LEU A 892 -13.75 45.10 16.87
CA LEU A 892 -14.34 45.77 15.70
C LEU A 892 -13.31 46.69 15.04
N ASN A 893 -12.93 46.38 13.81
CA ASN A 893 -11.90 47.08 13.06
C ASN A 893 -12.50 47.84 11.87
N PRO A 894 -12.05 49.07 11.54
CA PRO A 894 -12.47 49.77 10.32
C PRO A 894 -11.62 49.35 9.11
N VAL A 895 -12.27 48.85 8.04
CA VAL A 895 -11.62 48.45 6.78
C VAL A 895 -12.36 49.06 5.58
N ARG A 896 -11.60 49.58 4.61
CA ARG A 896 -12.14 50.13 3.35
C ARG A 896 -12.00 49.12 2.21
N TYR A 897 -13.11 48.69 1.63
CA TYR A 897 -13.20 47.79 0.48
C TYR A 897 -13.39 48.59 -0.81
N THR A 898 -12.54 48.34 -1.81
CA THR A 898 -12.75 48.89 -3.16
C THR A 898 -13.71 47.98 -3.92
N VAL A 899 -14.84 48.54 -4.35
CA VAL A 899 -15.93 47.80 -5.01
C VAL A 899 -16.40 48.43 -6.31
N PHE A 900 -15.74 49.47 -6.81
CA PHE A 900 -16.09 50.16 -8.06
C PHE A 900 -16.24 49.23 -9.27
N ASP A 901 -15.51 48.11 -9.28
CA ASP A 901 -15.55 47.08 -10.33
C ASP A 901 -16.79 46.19 -10.25
N LEU A 902 -17.50 46.19 -9.11
CA LEU A 902 -18.77 45.51 -8.87
C LEU A 902 -20.00 46.42 -9.09
N LEU A 903 -19.82 47.63 -9.60
CA LEU A 903 -20.91 48.59 -9.84
C LEU A 903 -21.13 48.81 -11.34
N GLY A 904 -22.38 49.03 -11.74
CA GLY A 904 -22.72 49.46 -13.09
C GLY A 904 -22.27 50.91 -13.36
N PRO A 905 -22.19 51.33 -14.64
CA PRO A 905 -21.78 52.69 -15.00
C PRO A 905 -22.70 53.76 -14.38
N GLY A 906 -22.18 54.51 -13.40
CA GLY A 906 -22.94 55.55 -12.69
C GLY A 906 -23.74 55.05 -11.48
N GLU A 907 -23.64 53.77 -11.10
CA GLU A 907 -24.26 53.24 -9.89
C GLU A 907 -23.48 53.62 -8.62
N THR A 908 -24.20 53.84 -7.53
CA THR A 908 -23.59 54.07 -6.19
C THR A 908 -23.36 52.73 -5.47
N PRO A 909 -22.43 52.63 -4.50
CA PRO A 909 -22.25 51.40 -3.73
C PRO A 909 -23.41 51.04 -2.78
N ALA A 910 -24.44 51.89 -2.65
CA ALA A 910 -25.50 51.71 -1.65
C ALA A 910 -26.29 50.40 -1.80
N PRO A 911 -26.76 49.98 -3.00
CA PRO A 911 -27.46 48.70 -3.15
C PRO A 911 -26.58 47.48 -2.82
N LEU A 912 -25.26 47.58 -3.06
CA LEU A 912 -24.31 46.53 -2.68
C LEU A 912 -24.12 46.49 -1.15
N ALA A 913 -24.11 47.65 -0.48
CA ALA A 913 -24.11 47.72 0.98
C ALA A 913 -25.40 47.14 1.60
N ASP A 914 -26.57 47.42 1.00
CA ASP A 914 -27.84 46.83 1.40
C ASP A 914 -27.84 45.29 1.22
N LEU A 915 -27.28 44.81 0.12
CA LEU A 915 -27.15 43.38 -0.17
C LEU A 915 -26.21 42.68 0.83
N ILE A 916 -25.06 43.28 1.15
CA ILE A 916 -24.13 42.78 2.18
C ILE A 916 -24.83 42.70 3.54
N ARG A 917 -25.59 43.73 3.94
CA ARG A 917 -26.36 43.72 5.19
C ARG A 917 -27.44 42.62 5.26
N GLN A 918 -27.96 42.18 4.12
CA GLN A 918 -28.99 41.13 4.06
C GLN A 918 -28.43 39.70 3.95
N ILE A 919 -27.15 39.54 3.57
CA ILE A 919 -26.61 38.23 3.14
C ILE A 919 -25.34 37.83 3.92
N VAL A 920 -24.59 38.78 4.48
CA VAL A 920 -23.36 38.50 5.23
C VAL A 920 -23.63 38.76 6.71
N SER A 921 -23.79 37.70 7.51
CA SER A 921 -24.09 37.75 8.96
C SER A 921 -25.14 38.81 9.33
N PRO A 922 -26.40 38.69 8.86
CA PRO A 922 -27.39 39.77 8.92
C PRO A 922 -27.62 40.35 10.32
N GLU A 923 -27.61 39.49 11.34
CA GLU A 923 -27.72 39.81 12.77
C GLU A 923 -26.55 40.65 13.33
N SER A 924 -25.38 40.62 12.68
CA SER A 924 -24.18 41.33 13.16
C SER A 924 -24.21 42.85 12.96
N TRP A 925 -25.07 43.35 12.06
CA TRP A 925 -25.17 44.77 11.69
C TRP A 925 -26.05 45.55 12.66
N GLN A 926 -25.72 46.83 12.90
CA GLN A 926 -26.52 47.72 13.77
C GLN A 926 -27.99 47.82 13.36
N ALA A 927 -28.32 47.69 12.07
CA ALA A 927 -29.70 47.68 11.58
C ALA A 927 -30.53 46.49 12.08
N ALA A 928 -29.89 45.39 12.48
CA ALA A 928 -30.51 44.18 13.03
C ALA A 928 -30.28 44.01 14.55
N GLY A 929 -29.64 45.00 15.21
CA GLY A 929 -29.33 44.96 16.65
C GLY A 929 -27.89 44.54 16.99
N GLY A 930 -27.05 44.23 15.99
CA GLY A 930 -25.62 43.98 16.17
C GLY A 930 -24.79 45.26 16.36
N GLN A 931 -23.46 45.14 16.27
CA GLN A 931 -22.53 46.27 16.51
C GLN A 931 -21.84 46.79 15.23
N ALA A 932 -21.86 46.02 14.14
CA ALA A 932 -21.13 46.33 12.91
C ALA A 932 -21.80 47.41 12.06
N THR A 933 -21.00 48.19 11.33
CA THR A 933 -21.47 49.23 10.41
C THR A 933 -20.91 49.07 9.00
N ILE A 934 -21.65 49.57 8.02
CA ILE A 934 -21.23 49.62 6.62
C ILE A 934 -21.77 50.90 5.97
N GLU A 935 -20.85 51.76 5.56
CA GLU A 935 -21.11 53.09 5.00
C GLU A 935 -20.49 53.23 3.61
N THR A 936 -21.10 54.04 2.74
CA THR A 936 -20.59 54.29 1.39
C THR A 936 -19.61 55.45 1.38
N ALA A 937 -18.35 55.19 1.03
CA ALA A 937 -17.27 56.17 0.97
C ALA A 937 -16.82 56.40 -0.48
N GLY A 938 -17.66 57.10 -1.25
CA GLY A 938 -17.45 57.33 -2.68
C GLY A 938 -17.72 56.08 -3.51
N ASP A 939 -16.67 55.51 -4.10
CA ASP A 939 -16.65 54.30 -4.92
C ASP A 939 -16.30 53.02 -4.11
N ALA A 940 -16.24 53.17 -2.79
CA ALA A 940 -15.78 52.17 -1.84
C ALA A 940 -16.77 52.00 -0.68
N LEU A 941 -16.64 50.89 0.04
CA LEU A 941 -17.38 50.62 1.27
C LEU A 941 -16.44 50.75 2.47
N ALA A 942 -16.82 51.55 3.46
CA ALA A 942 -16.19 51.58 4.77
C ALA A 942 -16.99 50.64 5.68
N VAL A 943 -16.35 49.56 6.14
CA VAL A 943 -16.98 48.51 6.97
C VAL A 943 -16.29 48.50 8.33
N VAL A 944 -17.05 48.43 9.41
CA VAL A 944 -16.54 48.20 10.77
C VAL A 944 -17.07 46.86 11.26
N GLN A 945 -16.19 45.87 11.43
CA GLN A 945 -16.58 44.50 11.76
C GLN A 945 -15.46 43.73 12.49
N THR A 946 -15.76 42.56 13.05
CA THR A 946 -14.79 41.59 13.56
C THR A 946 -13.96 40.98 12.42
N GLY A 947 -12.86 40.29 12.75
CA GLY A 947 -12.00 39.62 11.75
C GLY A 947 -12.77 38.61 10.90
N MET A 948 -13.61 37.79 11.53
CA MET A 948 -14.44 36.79 10.84
C MET A 948 -15.45 37.46 9.89
N GLY A 949 -16.17 38.49 10.33
CA GLY A 949 -17.10 39.20 9.45
C GLY A 949 -16.41 39.97 8.32
N HIS A 950 -15.20 40.48 8.53
CA HIS A 950 -14.37 41.04 7.46
C HIS A 950 -13.97 40.01 6.41
N PHE A 951 -13.66 38.78 6.82
CA PHE A 951 -13.41 37.68 5.90
C PHE A 951 -14.68 37.28 5.15
N ALA A 952 -15.84 37.21 5.81
CA ALA A 952 -17.12 36.93 5.16
C ALA A 952 -17.49 37.99 4.10
N VAL A 953 -17.30 39.29 4.40
CA VAL A 953 -17.49 40.39 3.42
C VAL A 953 -16.51 40.27 2.25
N LEU A 954 -15.25 39.91 2.51
CA LEU A 954 -14.24 39.68 1.46
C LEU A 954 -14.62 38.48 0.58
N ARG A 955 -14.95 37.34 1.19
CA ARG A 955 -15.36 36.09 0.51
C ARG A 955 -16.59 36.34 -0.36
N PHE A 956 -17.58 37.09 0.12
CA PHE A 956 -18.71 37.54 -0.68
C PHE A 956 -18.29 38.37 -1.92
N CYS A 957 -17.47 39.42 -1.72
CA CYS A 957 -17.05 40.30 -2.81
C CYS A 957 -16.23 39.56 -3.89
N GLU A 958 -15.31 38.68 -3.48
CA GLU A 958 -14.48 37.89 -4.40
C GLU A 958 -15.29 36.80 -5.12
N ARG A 959 -16.23 36.12 -4.44
CA ARG A 959 -17.19 35.20 -5.10
C ARG A 959 -18.08 35.94 -6.11
N LEU A 960 -18.54 37.15 -5.78
CA LEU A 960 -19.33 37.99 -6.69
C LEU A 960 -18.51 38.46 -7.91
N ARG A 961 -17.21 38.75 -7.75
CA ARG A 961 -16.29 39.01 -8.88
C ARG A 961 -16.23 37.82 -9.83
N LEU A 962 -15.94 36.63 -9.30
CA LEU A 962 -15.87 35.39 -10.09
C LEU A 962 -17.20 35.08 -10.80
N ALA A 963 -18.33 35.23 -10.12
CA ALA A 963 -19.67 35.01 -10.68
C ALA A 963 -20.00 35.99 -11.82
N ARG A 964 -19.34 37.16 -11.86
CA ARG A 964 -19.46 38.18 -12.92
C ARG A 964 -18.32 38.13 -13.95
N GLY A 965 -17.41 37.16 -13.87
CA GLY A 965 -16.26 37.02 -14.77
C GLY A 965 -15.16 38.07 -14.58
N LEU A 966 -15.12 38.73 -13.42
CA LEU A 966 -14.13 39.75 -13.06
C LEU A 966 -12.91 39.13 -12.35
N PRO A 967 -11.70 39.71 -12.50
CA PRO A 967 -10.52 39.24 -11.80
C PRO A 967 -10.62 39.48 -10.28
N LEU A 968 -10.07 38.55 -9.50
CA LEU A 968 -9.93 38.69 -8.05
C LEU A 968 -9.08 39.92 -7.69
N ARG A 969 -9.41 40.58 -6.58
CA ARG A 969 -8.64 41.73 -6.06
C ARG A 969 -7.90 41.42 -4.75
N SER A 970 -8.34 40.39 -4.02
CA SER A 970 -7.58 39.90 -2.86
C SER A 970 -6.25 39.25 -3.28
N ARG A 971 -5.31 39.15 -2.34
CA ARG A 971 -4.05 38.39 -2.51
C ARG A 971 -4.13 36.96 -1.99
N LEU A 972 -5.33 36.50 -1.63
CA LEU A 972 -5.58 35.16 -1.10
C LEU A 972 -5.72 34.17 -2.27
N ASP A 973 -5.50 32.87 -1.98
CA ASP A 973 -5.63 31.81 -2.99
C ASP A 973 -7.04 31.81 -3.62
N SER A 974 -7.09 31.81 -4.95
CA SER A 974 -8.32 31.76 -5.74
C SER A 974 -9.20 30.55 -5.41
N LYS A 975 -8.61 29.45 -4.93
CA LYS A 975 -9.34 28.25 -4.49
C LYS A 975 -10.34 28.51 -3.35
N ARG A 976 -10.14 29.56 -2.55
CA ARG A 976 -11.06 29.93 -1.44
C ARG A 976 -12.35 30.61 -1.91
N PHE A 977 -12.42 31.00 -3.18
CA PHE A 977 -13.56 31.74 -3.73
C PHE A 977 -14.31 30.96 -4.82
N LEU A 978 -14.05 29.64 -4.94
CA LEU A 978 -14.76 28.77 -5.86
C LEU A 978 -16.28 28.84 -5.65
N LEU A 979 -17.03 28.83 -6.75
CA LEU A 979 -18.50 28.89 -6.72
C LEU A 979 -19.15 27.52 -6.53
N THR A 980 -18.38 26.43 -6.64
CA THR A 980 -18.83 25.06 -6.38
C THR A 980 -19.08 24.86 -4.89
N THR A 981 -20.30 24.46 -4.54
CA THR A 981 -20.73 24.25 -3.15
C THR A 981 -19.94 23.13 -2.47
N PRO A 982 -19.77 23.14 -1.14
CA PRO A 982 -19.09 22.06 -0.42
C PRO A 982 -19.71 20.68 -0.67
N SER A 983 -21.04 20.60 -0.69
CA SER A 983 -21.78 19.37 -1.01
C SER A 983 -21.49 18.86 -2.43
N ALA A 984 -21.44 19.74 -3.43
CA ALA A 984 -21.12 19.36 -4.81
C ALA A 984 -19.66 18.88 -4.97
N LYS A 985 -18.71 19.48 -4.23
CA LYS A 985 -17.31 18.99 -4.19
C LYS A 985 -17.22 17.60 -3.57
N ALA A 986 -17.93 17.38 -2.45
CA ALA A 986 -17.90 16.12 -1.70
C ALA A 986 -18.64 14.96 -2.38
N GLN A 987 -19.45 15.23 -3.41
CA GLN A 987 -20.29 14.24 -4.08
C GLN A 987 -19.52 12.98 -4.54
N GLY A 988 -18.26 13.14 -4.99
CA GLY A 988 -17.42 12.01 -5.42
C GLY A 988 -17.02 11.06 -4.27
N ARG A 989 -16.87 11.56 -3.03
CA ARG A 989 -16.62 10.75 -1.84
C ARG A 989 -17.93 10.22 -1.25
N LEU A 990 -18.97 11.04 -1.20
CA LEU A 990 -20.30 10.67 -0.71
C LEU A 990 -20.94 9.54 -1.51
N ALA A 991 -20.65 9.45 -2.81
CA ALA A 991 -21.12 8.38 -3.70
C ALA A 991 -20.31 7.07 -3.61
N ARG A 992 -19.20 7.03 -2.84
CA ARG A 992 -18.41 5.81 -2.67
C ARG A 992 -19.20 4.79 -1.87
N GLU A 993 -19.36 3.59 -2.42
CA GLU A 993 -20.00 2.47 -1.72
C GLU A 993 -19.18 2.04 -0.50
N VAL A 994 -19.85 1.85 0.63
CA VAL A 994 -19.31 1.27 1.86
C VAL A 994 -20.14 0.06 2.29
N SER A 995 -19.48 -0.88 2.97
CA SER A 995 -20.13 -1.96 3.70
C SER A 995 -19.56 -1.98 5.12
N VAL A 996 -20.41 -1.70 6.12
CA VAL A 996 -20.05 -1.66 7.54
C VAL A 996 -21.18 -2.26 8.37
N ASN A 997 -20.84 -2.99 9.42
CA ASN A 997 -21.83 -3.74 10.20
C ASN A 997 -21.50 -3.73 11.70
N PHE A 998 -21.97 -2.69 12.39
CA PHE A 998 -21.87 -2.54 13.84
C PHE A 998 -23.19 -2.95 14.48
N HIS A 999 -23.28 -4.24 14.81
CA HIS A 999 -24.44 -4.84 15.48
C HIS A 999 -24.54 -4.48 16.97
N GLU A 1000 -23.41 -4.34 17.64
CA GLU A 1000 -23.33 -3.93 19.05
C GLU A 1000 -23.20 -2.41 19.18
N PRO A 1001 -23.67 -1.78 20.28
CA PRO A 1001 -23.49 -0.36 20.54
C PRO A 1001 -22.01 0.04 20.72
N THR A 1002 -21.38 0.45 19.62
CA THR A 1002 -19.97 0.85 19.51
C THR A 1002 -19.84 2.37 19.65
N PRO A 1003 -18.80 2.91 20.33
CA PRO A 1003 -18.58 4.36 20.43
C PRO A 1003 -18.53 5.01 19.04
N LEU A 1004 -19.21 6.15 18.89
CA LEU A 1004 -19.30 6.87 17.62
C LEU A 1004 -17.92 7.19 17.00
N PRO A 1005 -16.89 7.63 17.76
CA PRO A 1005 -15.56 7.88 17.19
C PRO A 1005 -14.98 6.66 16.44
N GLN A 1006 -15.10 5.45 17.00
CA GLN A 1006 -14.62 4.23 16.37
C GLN A 1006 -15.32 3.96 15.03
N ILE A 1007 -16.66 4.10 15.00
CA ILE A 1007 -17.45 3.90 13.78
C ILE A 1007 -17.06 4.91 12.70
N LEU A 1008 -16.77 6.16 13.10
CA LEU A 1008 -16.31 7.19 12.17
C LEU A 1008 -14.90 6.89 11.64
N THR A 1009 -13.95 6.51 12.50
CA THR A 1009 -12.59 6.11 12.09
C THR A 1009 -12.58 4.92 11.12
N ASP A 1010 -13.44 3.92 11.34
CA ASP A 1010 -13.56 2.79 10.41
C ASP A 1010 -14.12 3.24 9.04
N LEU A 1011 -15.05 4.20 9.03
CA LEU A 1011 -15.56 4.82 7.80
C LEU A 1011 -14.51 5.71 7.10
N GLU A 1012 -13.70 6.45 7.84
CA GLU A 1012 -12.56 7.22 7.32
C GLU A 1012 -11.56 6.29 6.59
N GLN A 1013 -11.14 5.20 7.25
CA GLN A 1013 -10.21 4.22 6.68
C GLN A 1013 -10.77 3.58 5.40
N LEU A 1014 -12.05 3.19 5.39
CA LEU A 1014 -12.69 2.58 4.23
C LEU A 1014 -12.85 3.54 3.04
N THR A 1015 -13.00 4.85 3.29
CA THR A 1015 -13.34 5.82 2.25
C THR A 1015 -12.21 6.78 1.85
N GLY A 1016 -11.16 6.87 2.67
CA GLY A 1016 -10.08 7.84 2.55
C GLY A 1016 -10.60 9.27 2.67
N THR A 1017 -11.48 9.51 3.64
CA THR A 1017 -12.05 10.81 4.00
C THR A 1017 -11.67 11.14 5.44
N THR A 1018 -11.85 12.39 5.87
CA THR A 1018 -11.70 12.80 7.27
C THR A 1018 -13.05 13.29 7.80
N ILE A 1019 -13.45 12.80 8.96
CA ILE A 1019 -14.75 13.03 9.57
C ILE A 1019 -14.53 13.62 10.97
N LEU A 1020 -14.52 14.95 11.03
CA LEU A 1020 -14.39 15.71 12.28
C LEU A 1020 -15.70 15.66 13.06
N VAL A 1021 -15.62 15.81 14.39
CA VAL A 1021 -16.81 15.88 15.26
C VAL A 1021 -16.85 17.23 15.96
N ASN A 1022 -17.98 17.93 15.82
CA ASN A 1022 -18.27 19.17 16.53
C ASN A 1022 -18.75 18.85 17.95
N TRP A 1023 -17.81 18.45 18.81
CA TRP A 1023 -18.09 18.05 20.17
C TRP A 1023 -18.79 19.15 20.99
N ALA A 1024 -18.54 20.43 20.67
CA ALA A 1024 -19.17 21.56 21.35
C ALA A 1024 -20.68 21.61 21.10
N ALA A 1025 -21.10 21.45 19.84
CA ALA A 1025 -22.51 21.34 19.45
C ALA A 1025 -23.19 20.08 20.01
N LEU A 1026 -22.46 18.98 20.18
CA LEU A 1026 -22.95 17.76 20.82
C LEU A 1026 -23.17 17.94 22.33
N ALA A 1027 -22.26 18.65 23.01
CA ALA A 1027 -22.38 18.92 24.44
C ALA A 1027 -23.55 19.86 24.79
N GLU A 1028 -23.91 20.80 23.91
CA GLU A 1028 -25.13 21.61 24.08
C GLU A 1028 -26.42 20.77 24.09
N GLU A 1029 -26.45 19.68 23.33
CA GLU A 1029 -27.54 18.69 23.33
C GLU A 1029 -27.39 17.64 24.46
N GLY A 1030 -26.38 17.78 25.32
CA GLY A 1030 -26.11 16.88 26.45
C GLY A 1030 -25.48 15.54 26.07
N LEU A 1031 -25.01 15.38 24.84
CA LEU A 1031 -24.35 14.16 24.36
C LEU A 1031 -22.89 14.11 24.80
N SER A 1032 -22.44 12.95 25.29
CA SER A 1032 -21.04 12.73 25.69
C SER A 1032 -20.20 12.13 24.55
N PRO A 1033 -18.85 12.26 24.60
CA PRO A 1033 -17.95 11.59 23.65
C PRO A 1033 -18.07 10.06 23.60
N GLN A 1034 -18.68 9.47 24.62
CA GLN A 1034 -18.96 8.03 24.72
C GLN A 1034 -20.34 7.64 24.15
N VAL A 1035 -20.97 8.52 23.34
CA VAL A 1035 -22.20 8.20 22.61
C VAL A 1035 -21.96 6.99 21.71
N LYS A 1036 -22.88 6.01 21.78
CA LYS A 1036 -22.77 4.73 21.06
C LYS A 1036 -23.78 4.66 19.93
N GLY A 1037 -23.32 4.24 18.76
CA GLY A 1037 -24.14 4.02 17.56
C GLY A 1037 -24.20 2.54 17.18
N THR A 1038 -25.16 2.21 16.31
CA THR A 1038 -25.23 0.96 15.57
C THR A 1038 -25.58 1.29 14.13
N VAL A 1039 -24.95 0.63 13.16
CA VAL A 1039 -25.25 0.84 11.73
C VAL A 1039 -24.96 -0.44 10.97
N LYS A 1040 -25.89 -0.85 10.10
CA LYS A 1040 -25.72 -1.98 9.19
C LYS A 1040 -25.99 -1.52 7.77
N VAL A 1041 -24.93 -1.47 6.97
CA VAL A 1041 -24.92 -0.98 5.60
C VAL A 1041 -24.11 -1.95 4.75
N GLU A 1042 -24.62 -2.27 3.56
CA GLU A 1042 -23.95 -3.14 2.58
C GLU A 1042 -24.07 -2.50 1.20
N ARG A 1043 -22.93 -2.14 0.58
CA ARG A 1043 -22.84 -1.49 -0.73
C ARG A 1043 -23.76 -0.27 -0.89
N GLN A 1044 -23.79 0.62 0.10
CA GLN A 1044 -24.53 1.89 0.00
C GLN A 1044 -23.58 3.08 -0.04
N PRO A 1045 -23.96 4.21 -0.66
CA PRO A 1045 -23.16 5.44 -0.65
C PRO A 1045 -22.82 5.89 0.79
N LEU A 1046 -21.58 6.33 1.02
CA LEU A 1046 -21.12 6.90 2.29
C LEU A 1046 -22.10 7.94 2.86
N GLY A 1047 -22.68 8.80 2.02
CA GLY A 1047 -23.66 9.81 2.46
C GLY A 1047 -24.94 9.23 3.07
N GLU A 1048 -25.38 8.08 2.58
CA GLU A 1048 -26.53 7.32 3.13
C GLU A 1048 -26.14 6.54 4.38
N ALA A 1049 -24.94 5.97 4.41
CA ALA A 1049 -24.40 5.27 5.58
C ALA A 1049 -24.25 6.22 6.79
N LEU A 1050 -23.68 7.41 6.57
CA LEU A 1050 -23.59 8.46 7.59
C LEU A 1050 -24.97 8.95 8.04
N ALA A 1051 -25.93 9.08 7.12
CA ALA A 1051 -27.30 9.45 7.49
C ALA A 1051 -27.95 8.39 8.40
N GLN A 1052 -27.82 7.11 8.06
CA GLN A 1052 -28.37 5.99 8.85
C GLN A 1052 -27.71 5.84 10.22
N LEU A 1053 -26.41 6.10 10.33
CA LEU A 1053 -25.68 6.10 11.60
C LEU A 1053 -26.08 7.27 12.52
N LEU A 1054 -26.19 8.48 11.96
CA LEU A 1054 -26.32 9.71 12.74
C LEU A 1054 -27.78 10.07 13.07
N GLN A 1055 -28.73 9.74 12.20
CA GLN A 1055 -30.15 10.06 12.40
C GLN A 1055 -30.75 9.48 13.71
N PRO A 1056 -30.47 8.22 14.12
CA PRO A 1056 -30.94 7.68 15.40
C PRO A 1056 -30.34 8.39 16.63
N LEU A 1057 -29.20 9.06 16.47
CA LEU A 1057 -28.50 9.80 17.53
C LEU A 1057 -28.93 11.28 17.60
N GLY A 1058 -29.84 11.73 16.73
CA GLY A 1058 -30.20 13.15 16.59
C GLY A 1058 -29.14 14.00 15.88
N LEU A 1059 -28.10 13.37 15.33
CA LEU A 1059 -26.97 14.01 14.69
C LEU A 1059 -27.14 14.11 13.17
N VAL A 1060 -26.34 14.98 12.56
CA VAL A 1060 -26.27 15.18 11.10
C VAL A 1060 -24.82 15.41 10.67
N TRP A 1061 -24.57 15.34 9.37
CA TRP A 1061 -23.28 15.68 8.77
C TRP A 1061 -23.39 16.86 7.79
N ARG A 1062 -22.33 17.67 7.73
CA ARG A 1062 -22.07 18.66 6.68
C ARG A 1062 -20.74 18.38 5.98
N ALA A 1063 -20.67 18.71 4.70
CA ALA A 1063 -19.42 18.68 3.92
C ALA A 1063 -18.68 20.01 4.13
N VAL A 1064 -17.38 19.93 4.38
CA VAL A 1064 -16.49 21.09 4.58
C VAL A 1064 -15.68 21.33 3.29
N ASP A 1065 -15.11 20.26 2.74
CA ASP A 1065 -14.49 20.24 1.41
C ASP A 1065 -14.72 18.87 0.73
N ALA A 1066 -14.01 18.57 -0.36
CA ALA A 1066 -14.21 17.35 -1.15
C ALA A 1066 -14.06 16.02 -0.38
N ASP A 1067 -13.24 15.98 0.68
CA ASP A 1067 -12.92 14.80 1.48
C ASP A 1067 -12.97 15.05 3.00
N ILE A 1068 -13.40 16.24 3.44
CA ILE A 1068 -13.55 16.60 4.86
C ILE A 1068 -15.03 16.79 5.18
N PHE A 1069 -15.51 16.08 6.20
CA PHE A 1069 -16.86 16.14 6.73
C PHE A 1069 -16.84 16.56 8.20
N GLU A 1070 -17.91 17.20 8.66
CA GLU A 1070 -18.14 17.49 10.07
C GLU A 1070 -19.46 16.85 10.53
N VAL A 1071 -19.39 16.06 11.59
CA VAL A 1071 -20.55 15.54 12.33
C VAL A 1071 -20.92 16.52 13.42
N THR A 1072 -22.18 16.94 13.47
CA THR A 1072 -22.67 17.98 14.39
C THR A 1072 -24.12 17.72 14.80
N SER A 1073 -24.64 18.48 15.75
CA SER A 1073 -26.05 18.39 16.14
C SER A 1073 -26.95 19.00 15.07
N ARG A 1074 -28.19 18.50 14.95
CA ARG A 1074 -29.18 19.04 14.01
C ARG A 1074 -29.39 20.55 14.20
N LYS A 1075 -29.57 20.98 15.46
CA LYS A 1075 -29.74 22.40 15.84
C LYS A 1075 -28.58 23.26 15.36
N ALA A 1076 -27.34 22.81 15.58
CA ALA A 1076 -26.16 23.55 15.12
C ALA A 1076 -26.08 23.65 13.59
N ALA A 1077 -26.29 22.54 12.87
CA ALA A 1077 -26.32 22.54 11.41
C ALA A 1077 -27.45 23.41 10.82
N ASP A 1078 -28.63 23.41 11.43
CA ASP A 1078 -29.77 24.23 10.99
C ASP A 1078 -29.56 25.72 11.29
N SER A 1079 -28.75 26.05 12.31
CA SER A 1079 -28.36 27.44 12.65
C SER A 1079 -27.15 27.97 11.86
N HIS A 1080 -26.33 27.09 11.29
CA HIS A 1080 -25.15 27.47 10.51
C HIS A 1080 -25.55 27.77 9.06
N LEU A 1081 -25.55 29.06 8.70
CA LEU A 1081 -26.00 29.53 7.39
C LEU A 1081 -24.80 29.74 6.45
N GLU A 1082 -24.79 29.00 5.34
CA GLU A 1082 -23.76 29.10 4.30
C GLU A 1082 -24.30 29.90 3.11
N LEU A 1083 -23.48 30.81 2.57
CA LEU A 1083 -23.82 31.62 1.39
C LEU A 1083 -23.29 30.99 0.11
N GLU A 1084 -24.20 30.48 -0.73
CA GLU A 1084 -23.88 29.83 -1.99
C GLU A 1084 -24.44 30.57 -3.22
N PHE A 1085 -23.77 30.36 -4.37
CA PHE A 1085 -24.00 31.08 -5.63
C PHE A 1085 -24.47 30.08 -6.70
N TYR A 1086 -25.76 30.08 -7.03
CA TYR A 1086 -26.33 29.16 -8.01
C TYR A 1086 -26.55 29.83 -9.37
N PRO A 1087 -25.81 29.44 -10.43
CA PRO A 1087 -26.02 30.00 -11.77
C PRO A 1087 -27.37 29.54 -12.35
N VAL A 1088 -28.20 30.50 -12.77
CA VAL A 1088 -29.54 30.26 -13.34
C VAL A 1088 -29.69 30.76 -14.78
N GLN A 1089 -28.57 31.04 -15.45
CA GLN A 1089 -28.46 31.55 -16.82
C GLN A 1089 -29.26 30.76 -17.87
N GLU A 1090 -29.40 29.45 -17.64
CA GLU A 1090 -30.10 28.48 -18.50
C GLU A 1090 -31.63 28.44 -18.24
N LEU A 1091 -32.08 28.94 -17.08
CA LEU A 1091 -33.48 28.86 -16.63
C LEU A 1091 -34.31 30.11 -16.99
N GLY A 1092 -33.64 31.21 -17.36
CA GLY A 1092 -34.28 32.46 -17.74
C GLY A 1092 -33.29 33.63 -17.69
N ARG A 1093 -33.52 34.65 -18.53
CA ARG A 1093 -32.62 35.83 -18.62
C ARG A 1093 -33.17 37.08 -17.92
N ASP A 1094 -34.47 37.10 -17.65
CA ASP A 1094 -35.20 38.30 -17.23
C ASP A 1094 -35.54 38.25 -15.74
N LYS A 1095 -35.52 39.42 -15.08
CA LYS A 1095 -35.75 39.58 -13.63
C LYS A 1095 -37.04 38.93 -13.17
N ASP A 1096 -38.12 39.12 -13.91
CA ASP A 1096 -39.44 38.55 -13.60
C ASP A 1096 -39.44 37.01 -13.64
N THR A 1097 -38.59 36.39 -14.47
CA THR A 1097 -38.44 34.92 -14.50
C THR A 1097 -37.67 34.42 -13.27
N ALA A 1098 -36.65 35.16 -12.84
CA ALA A 1098 -35.89 34.84 -11.64
C ALA A 1098 -36.73 35.04 -10.36
N GLU A 1099 -37.57 36.07 -10.27
CA GLU A 1099 -38.49 36.27 -9.15
C GLU A 1099 -39.53 35.14 -9.08
N ASN A 1100 -40.13 34.74 -10.20
CA ASN A 1100 -41.01 33.56 -10.26
C ASN A 1100 -40.29 32.23 -9.90
N LEU A 1101 -38.99 32.12 -10.15
CA LEU A 1101 -38.19 30.97 -9.74
C LEU A 1101 -37.90 30.98 -8.23
N ILE A 1102 -37.69 32.17 -7.64
CA ILE A 1102 -37.48 32.36 -6.21
C ILE A 1102 -38.73 31.98 -5.41
N GLU A 1103 -39.92 32.44 -5.81
CA GLU A 1103 -41.16 32.11 -5.09
C GLU A 1103 -41.44 30.60 -5.12
N LYS A 1104 -41.31 29.95 -6.28
CA LYS A 1104 -41.41 28.48 -6.39
C LYS A 1104 -40.37 27.74 -5.55
N LEU A 1105 -39.16 28.28 -5.44
CA LEU A 1105 -38.10 27.70 -4.63
C LEU A 1105 -38.49 27.74 -3.15
N LYS A 1106 -39.02 28.86 -2.65
CA LYS A 1106 -39.49 28.97 -1.26
C LYS A 1106 -40.69 28.06 -0.97
N ASP A 1107 -41.62 27.94 -1.92
CA ASP A 1107 -42.79 27.07 -1.80
C ASP A 1107 -42.42 25.57 -1.74
N GLU A 1108 -41.40 25.14 -2.51
CA GLU A 1108 -40.99 23.72 -2.60
C GLU A 1108 -39.85 23.31 -1.65
N VAL A 1109 -39.03 24.24 -1.15
CA VAL A 1109 -37.75 23.96 -0.47
C VAL A 1109 -37.64 24.74 0.84
N GLY A 1110 -37.15 24.11 1.91
CA GLY A 1110 -36.86 24.78 3.19
C GLY A 1110 -38.07 25.26 4.01
N GLY A 1111 -39.27 25.36 3.41
CA GLY A 1111 -40.51 25.69 4.12
C GLY A 1111 -40.43 27.00 4.91
N GLY A 1112 -40.79 26.97 6.19
CA GLY A 1112 -40.81 28.16 7.06
C GLY A 1112 -39.44 28.76 7.43
N THR A 1113 -38.33 28.28 6.86
CA THR A 1113 -36.98 28.76 7.20
C THR A 1113 -36.56 30.05 6.49
N TRP A 1114 -37.35 30.54 5.52
CA TRP A 1114 -37.09 31.78 4.78
C TRP A 1114 -37.54 33.04 5.55
N ASN A 1115 -36.91 34.17 5.26
CA ASN A 1115 -37.11 35.44 5.97
C ASN A 1115 -38.51 36.07 5.87
N ASP A 1116 -39.26 35.76 4.81
CA ASP A 1116 -40.67 36.13 4.66
C ASP A 1116 -41.62 35.23 5.46
N ALA A 1117 -41.22 34.00 5.73
CA ALA A 1117 -41.90 33.09 6.66
C ALA A 1117 -41.45 33.25 8.13
N GLY A 1118 -40.49 34.13 8.41
CA GLY A 1118 -39.96 34.41 9.75
C GLY A 1118 -38.72 33.61 10.16
N GLY A 1119 -38.13 32.83 9.25
CA GLY A 1119 -36.84 32.18 9.45
C GLY A 1119 -35.64 33.07 9.09
N ALA A 1120 -34.43 32.53 9.16
CA ALA A 1120 -33.19 33.28 8.93
C ALA A 1120 -32.67 33.20 7.48
N GLY A 1121 -33.22 32.32 6.65
CA GLY A 1121 -32.76 32.09 5.28
C GLY A 1121 -33.09 33.23 4.32
N VAL A 1122 -32.16 33.55 3.42
CA VAL A 1122 -32.28 34.66 2.46
C VAL A 1122 -31.94 34.18 1.05
N VAL A 1123 -32.82 34.47 0.10
CA VAL A 1123 -32.57 34.27 -1.34
C VAL A 1123 -32.75 35.59 -2.11
N ARG A 1124 -31.80 35.89 -3.01
CA ARG A 1124 -31.81 37.06 -3.90
C ARG A 1124 -31.29 36.68 -5.29
N PHE A 1125 -31.74 37.39 -6.32
CA PHE A 1125 -31.18 37.28 -7.68
C PHE A 1125 -30.23 38.44 -7.96
N ASP A 1126 -28.99 38.14 -8.35
CA ASP A 1126 -28.04 39.14 -8.86
C ASP A 1126 -28.07 39.15 -10.40
N GLY A 1127 -28.69 40.18 -10.98
CA GLY A 1127 -28.84 40.33 -12.43
C GLY A 1127 -27.51 40.28 -13.22
N PRO A 1128 -26.44 40.98 -12.80
CA PRO A 1128 -25.17 40.97 -13.52
C PRO A 1128 -24.45 39.60 -13.56
N SER A 1129 -24.42 38.83 -12.45
CA SER A 1129 -23.88 37.46 -12.48
C SER A 1129 -24.87 36.42 -13.03
N ARG A 1130 -26.17 36.75 -13.03
CA ARG A 1130 -27.29 35.83 -13.29
C ARG A 1130 -27.26 34.61 -12.36
N CYS A 1131 -26.91 34.84 -11.10
CA CYS A 1131 -26.92 33.84 -10.04
C CYS A 1131 -28.03 34.13 -9.02
N LEU A 1132 -28.57 33.07 -8.44
CA LEU A 1132 -29.26 33.15 -7.16
C LEU A 1132 -28.20 33.12 -6.04
N LEU A 1133 -28.23 34.14 -5.19
CA LEU A 1133 -27.47 34.21 -3.94
C LEU A 1133 -28.37 33.63 -2.86
N VAL A 1134 -27.97 32.51 -2.26
CA VAL A 1134 -28.77 31.78 -1.26
C VAL A 1134 -27.95 31.65 0.02
N LEU A 1135 -28.41 32.31 1.08
CA LEU A 1135 -27.94 32.13 2.46
C LEU A 1135 -28.91 31.17 3.16
N GLN A 1136 -28.49 29.93 3.40
CA GLN A 1136 -29.29 28.88 4.04
C GLN A 1136 -28.39 27.84 4.70
N SER A 1137 -28.97 27.02 5.58
CA SER A 1137 -28.27 25.87 6.14
C SER A 1137 -27.93 24.83 5.07
N GLN A 1138 -26.79 24.15 5.20
CA GLN A 1138 -26.34 23.19 4.20
C GLN A 1138 -27.36 22.05 3.89
N PRO A 1139 -28.16 21.54 4.84
CA PRO A 1139 -29.27 20.65 4.53
C PRO A 1139 -30.27 21.23 3.50
N VAL A 1140 -30.67 22.49 3.66
CA VAL A 1140 -31.59 23.20 2.74
C VAL A 1140 -30.89 23.53 1.42
N GLN A 1141 -29.59 23.87 1.42
CA GLN A 1141 -28.82 24.09 0.18
C GLN A 1141 -28.82 22.82 -0.72
N ARG A 1142 -28.72 21.62 -0.15
CA ARG A 1142 -28.85 20.35 -0.89
C ARG A 1142 -30.24 20.14 -1.50
N GLU A 1143 -31.30 20.68 -0.88
CA GLU A 1143 -32.64 20.69 -1.47
C GLU A 1143 -32.77 21.73 -2.60
N VAL A 1144 -32.17 22.91 -2.44
CA VAL A 1144 -32.07 23.95 -3.50
C VAL A 1144 -31.36 23.39 -4.73
N GLU A 1145 -30.26 22.67 -4.56
CA GLU A 1145 -29.54 21.99 -5.66
C GLU A 1145 -30.43 21.01 -6.41
N ARG A 1146 -31.17 20.15 -5.69
CA ARG A 1146 -32.12 19.20 -6.28
C ARG A 1146 -33.28 19.91 -6.99
N PHE A 1147 -33.82 20.97 -6.41
CA PHE A 1147 -34.86 21.79 -7.04
C PHE A 1147 -34.36 22.41 -8.35
N LEU A 1148 -33.21 23.09 -8.34
CA LEU A 1148 -32.64 23.71 -9.53
C LEU A 1148 -32.27 22.67 -10.61
N ALA A 1149 -31.78 21.49 -10.22
CA ALA A 1149 -31.55 20.38 -11.15
C ALA A 1149 -32.86 19.90 -11.81
N ARG A 1150 -33.95 19.75 -11.03
CA ARG A 1150 -35.29 19.42 -11.58
C ARG A 1150 -35.79 20.51 -12.55
N GLN A 1151 -35.63 21.79 -12.21
CA GLN A 1151 -36.02 22.89 -13.10
C GLN A 1151 -35.19 22.90 -14.40
N ARG A 1152 -33.87 22.64 -14.33
CA ARG A 1152 -33.01 22.55 -15.54
C ARG A 1152 -33.47 21.41 -16.46
N ALA A 1153 -33.75 20.23 -15.91
CA ALA A 1153 -34.28 19.09 -16.67
C ALA A 1153 -35.64 19.40 -17.33
N GLN A 1154 -36.55 20.08 -16.62
CA GLN A 1154 -37.85 20.48 -17.17
C GLN A 1154 -37.74 21.54 -18.27
N SER A 1155 -36.79 22.46 -18.17
CA SER A 1155 -36.51 23.46 -19.21
C SER A 1155 -35.86 22.85 -20.45
N ALA A 1156 -34.91 21.92 -20.27
CA ALA A 1156 -34.27 21.19 -21.36
C ALA A 1156 -35.23 20.27 -22.12
N GLY A 1157 -36.24 19.69 -21.44
CA GLY A 1157 -37.31 18.91 -22.08
C GLY A 1157 -38.43 19.73 -22.75
N ARG A 1158 -38.32 21.06 -22.77
CA ARG A 1158 -39.26 21.98 -23.45
C ARG A 1158 -38.62 22.75 -24.62
N GLN A 1159 -37.32 22.58 -24.84
CA GLN A 1159 -36.59 23.03 -26.04
C GLN A 1159 -36.54 21.90 -27.06
#